data_AF-A0A255TGT1-F1
#
_entry.id   AF-A0A255TGT1-F1
#
_cell.length_a   1.000
_cell.length_b   1.000
_cell.length_c   1.000
_cell.angle_alpha   90.00
_cell.angle_beta   90.00
_cell.angle_gamma   90.00
#
_symmetry.space_group_name_H-M   'P 1'
#
loop_
_entity.id
_entity.type
_entity.pdbx_description
1 polymer ?
#
loop_
_entity_poly.entity_id
_entity_poly.type
_entity_poly.pdbx_seq_one_letter_code
_entity_poly.pdbx_strand_id
1 'polypeptide(L)'
;MKKKLPQFKWLAATLLFVTAMVMPKMAWAQVTTSQPVNGDGTAANPYQITTAAELAWFRDYVNAGNTTACARLEADIDMSEVCHAADESNGVAELSWEPISKKFNSWHGSFDGNNKTISNLYINTSAQNSGLFGYIRNSKVKSSIKDIIFEKVNITSTADYSGVLAGYAGNTDISGITVNNGSINGYSYVGGIVGRTQSSTTISNCVNRISILGSDYAIGGIVGYVDKSTSITNCANYGNVNGGRAVGGIVGLSYGLTTLCNVFSSGNVTFSSDANGSGLVVGLVSSTLTISGYAIYYSDAKIYYDTTEQEPVALGEVPSPVTVTGESNIKGLSSELLKSGWGAWLLNGCQSEGAWGQTINTDNYPVLNGTQIYPKDASMKCTCTDLSGTFTNTSSEASTVSLTHDTYTHYEYIAPTCAEGRKEYYECNGCHKKFSDAAMTVEIDNTVIERTNAHHDFGDDYVCKNCSAAMPEATLGDADIVVEKTDNYDSQYGYNLFKYVADGTGTLHVKSYGDADTEGALWTSVGGEVASSVNNDDSSSSETDFSLTFDVTQGETYIIGVRQKSHEAIEGDYILRLRGSWTETADRMDIEPFVWTGEGTGASPYELTSACHLLWFAKLVNNGNTTACARLEADIDMSKVCHAADENNGVAELSWEPISKRSNPWHGSFDGNNKTISNLYINTSAQNSGLFGSISGGNVKSSIKDIIFEKVNITSTADYSGVLVGEASYTDISGITVNSGSINGTTDVGGIVGYANETNITNCVNRIPIVGSGNIGGIIGYGVRNTSVTNCANYGDVKGNYYIGGIVGYLVDITLNNVFTSGNIIYESTSPYCGLVAGHVNEKLTIQGHVLYNSDAKFFHDSAEQTVQTIGQKSTTATITGESNIVGLNSGNLKTGEGAWMLNGQQSTGAWGQQLGTDDYPVLSDYKVIKAAKGDNDTYWATFSNLNSDVTLSVPSARNLNVYNATVSSGTMTLTKRTDNQVAKGEGVLLKTDGEYVNAKANETDGLTAADYANNNLVATPATEQTIDAEAGYTLYRLTYNNSTDKTGLGFYLGLVKDENGKVDETSLGKKLKATPGKAYLNVSTEAATKPANAAPTRGFAFPGDDETTGIGEIVIEGDAGISGTANADGRIYNLQGQQVTTPVKGLYIKNNKKVIIK
;
A
#
# COMPACT_ATOMS: atom_id res chain seq x y z
N MET A 1 -32.25 -78.28 10.48
CA MET A 1 -33.18 -77.45 9.67
C MET A 1 -32.94 -75.98 9.99
N LYS A 2 -33.11 -75.07 9.01
CA LYS A 2 -33.56 -73.65 9.10
C LYS A 2 -33.13 -72.81 10.35
N LYS A 3 -32.67 -71.55 10.23
CA LYS A 3 -33.07 -70.50 9.26
C LYS A 3 -32.07 -69.31 9.25
N LYS A 4 -32.32 -68.35 8.35
CA LYS A 4 -31.52 -67.15 8.00
C LYS A 4 -31.86 -65.88 8.82
N LEU A 5 -30.91 -64.92 8.79
CA LEU A 5 -31.05 -63.43 8.86
C LEU A 5 -31.51 -62.78 10.19
N PRO A 6 -31.29 -61.45 10.42
CA PRO A 6 -30.42 -60.46 9.70
C PRO A 6 -29.57 -59.49 10.59
N GLN A 7 -28.71 -58.69 9.92
CA GLN A 7 -28.21 -57.32 10.25
C GLN A 7 -27.59 -56.99 11.64
N PHE A 8 -26.40 -56.37 11.62
CA PHE A 8 -25.98 -55.35 12.61
C PHE A 8 -24.93 -54.36 12.05
N LYS A 9 -24.93 -53.13 12.57
CA LYS A 9 -23.88 -52.10 12.39
C LYS A 9 -23.02 -52.00 13.67
N TRP A 10 -21.75 -51.63 13.51
CA TRP A 10 -20.92 -50.80 14.44
C TRP A 10 -20.93 -51.07 15.96
N LEU A 11 -19.78 -51.46 16.55
CA LEU A 11 -18.90 -50.57 17.35
C LEU A 11 -17.57 -51.28 17.72
N ALA A 12 -16.68 -50.61 18.47
CA ALA A 12 -15.25 -50.90 18.60
C ALA A 12 -14.78 -51.51 19.95
N ALA A 13 -13.46 -51.76 20.02
CA ALA A 13 -12.63 -52.01 21.21
C ALA A 13 -12.71 -53.43 21.85
N THR A 14 -11.66 -54.05 22.41
CA THR A 14 -10.31 -53.56 22.83
C THR A 14 -9.29 -54.72 22.98
N LEU A 15 -7.96 -54.47 22.80
CA LEU A 15 -6.74 -54.99 23.52
C LEU A 15 -6.68 -56.48 24.03
N LEU A 16 -5.57 -57.26 24.07
CA LEU A 16 -4.09 -57.16 24.18
C LEU A 16 -3.48 -58.52 23.68
N PHE A 17 -2.19 -58.78 23.32
CA PHE A 17 -1.03 -57.96 22.86
C PHE A 17 0.16 -58.89 22.41
N VAL A 18 1.12 -58.35 21.63
CA VAL A 18 2.52 -58.80 21.33
C VAL A 18 2.87 -60.27 20.97
N THR A 19 3.24 -60.53 19.70
CA THR A 19 4.65 -60.68 19.23
C THR A 19 4.68 -60.96 17.71
N ALA A 20 5.72 -60.49 17.01
CA ALA A 20 5.96 -60.59 15.55
C ALA A 20 5.39 -59.48 14.63
N MET A 21 5.70 -58.21 14.94
CA MET A 21 5.83 -57.18 13.89
C MET A 21 7.17 -57.36 13.13
N VAL A 22 7.20 -58.15 12.06
CA VAL A 22 7.97 -57.86 10.83
C VAL A 22 7.27 -58.58 9.67
N MET A 23 6.47 -57.86 8.89
CA MET A 23 6.24 -58.20 7.48
C MET A 23 6.44 -56.92 6.67
N PRO A 24 7.01 -57.01 5.45
CA PRO A 24 7.63 -55.88 4.81
C PRO A 24 6.60 -54.87 4.30
N LYS A 25 7.00 -53.60 4.24
CA LYS A 25 6.36 -52.62 3.36
C LYS A 25 6.23 -53.25 1.98
N MET A 26 5.06 -53.15 1.34
CA MET A 26 4.98 -53.38 -0.10
C MET A 26 6.02 -52.48 -0.76
N ALA A 27 6.98 -53.09 -1.44
CA ALA A 27 7.99 -52.36 -2.18
C ALA A 27 7.28 -51.67 -3.35
N TRP A 28 7.10 -50.36 -3.24
CA TRP A 28 6.81 -49.53 -4.41
C TRP A 28 7.99 -49.73 -5.36
N ALA A 29 7.73 -49.85 -6.67
CA ALA A 29 8.78 -49.93 -7.67
C ALA A 29 9.59 -48.63 -7.60
N GLN A 30 10.73 -48.66 -6.92
CA GLN A 30 11.62 -47.50 -6.85
C GLN A 30 12.31 -47.38 -8.21
N VAL A 31 12.11 -46.26 -8.88
CA VAL A 31 12.96 -45.83 -9.99
C VAL A 31 14.41 -45.92 -9.51
N THR A 32 15.24 -46.65 -10.24
CA THR A 32 16.66 -46.75 -9.91
C THR A 32 17.33 -45.44 -10.32
N THR A 33 17.82 -44.68 -9.33
CA THR A 33 18.51 -43.41 -9.57
C THR A 33 20.02 -43.58 -9.44
N SER A 34 20.78 -42.78 -10.17
CA SER A 34 22.25 -42.82 -10.19
C SER A 34 22.82 -41.41 -10.17
N GLN A 35 23.80 -41.15 -9.31
CA GLN A 35 24.44 -39.84 -9.26
C GLN A 35 25.30 -39.59 -10.52
N PRO A 36 25.20 -38.41 -11.17
CA PRO A 36 26.11 -37.99 -12.22
C PRO A 36 27.58 -38.13 -11.83
N VAL A 37 28.39 -38.71 -12.71
CA VAL A 37 29.84 -38.90 -12.47
C VAL A 37 30.67 -37.62 -12.65
N ASN A 38 30.11 -36.61 -13.32
CA ASN A 38 30.77 -35.34 -13.63
C ASN A 38 29.96 -34.14 -13.13
N GLY A 39 30.67 -33.08 -12.75
CA GLY A 39 30.11 -31.88 -12.14
C GLY A 39 30.01 -31.97 -10.60
N ASP A 40 30.04 -30.82 -9.93
CA ASP A 40 29.87 -30.70 -8.48
C ASP A 40 28.56 -30.02 -8.07
N GLY A 41 27.75 -29.59 -9.05
CA GLY A 41 26.46 -28.97 -8.82
C GLY A 41 26.54 -27.46 -8.56
N THR A 42 27.71 -26.82 -8.70
CA THR A 42 27.82 -25.36 -8.71
C THR A 42 27.48 -24.79 -10.09
N ALA A 43 27.17 -23.49 -10.17
CA ALA A 43 26.91 -22.80 -11.45
C ALA A 43 28.13 -22.81 -12.40
N ALA A 44 29.36 -22.90 -11.86
CA ALA A 44 30.58 -22.98 -12.66
C ALA A 44 30.89 -24.42 -13.15
N ASN A 45 30.37 -25.44 -12.47
CA ASN A 45 30.62 -26.85 -12.76
C ASN A 45 29.34 -27.69 -12.48
N PRO A 46 28.26 -27.47 -13.25
CA PRO A 46 26.95 -28.09 -13.00
C PRO A 46 27.02 -29.61 -13.17
N TYR A 47 26.12 -30.33 -12.49
CA TYR A 47 25.99 -31.78 -12.68
C TYR A 47 25.65 -32.12 -14.14
N GLN A 48 26.45 -32.97 -14.76
CA GLN A 48 26.33 -33.35 -16.17
C GLN A 48 25.44 -34.58 -16.30
N ILE A 49 24.20 -34.37 -16.74
CA ILE A 49 23.17 -35.41 -16.83
C ILE A 49 23.20 -36.05 -18.22
N THR A 50 23.39 -37.36 -18.28
CA THR A 50 23.42 -38.17 -19.51
C THR A 50 22.30 -39.21 -19.60
N THR A 51 21.59 -39.47 -18.50
CA THR A 51 20.55 -40.51 -18.40
C THR A 51 19.35 -40.06 -17.58
N ALA A 52 18.20 -40.73 -17.75
CA ALA A 52 17.00 -40.44 -16.96
C ALA A 52 17.15 -40.82 -15.48
N ALA A 53 17.95 -41.85 -15.17
CA ALA A 53 18.32 -42.20 -13.79
C ALA A 53 19.13 -41.09 -13.08
N GLU A 54 19.94 -40.35 -13.83
CA GLU A 54 20.66 -39.15 -13.34
C GLU A 54 19.74 -37.93 -13.19
N LEU A 55 18.76 -37.74 -14.07
CA LEU A 55 17.75 -36.68 -13.90
C LEU A 55 16.83 -36.96 -12.71
N ALA A 56 16.43 -38.23 -12.52
CA ALA A 56 15.69 -38.68 -11.34
C ALA A 56 16.52 -38.54 -10.04
N TRP A 57 17.84 -38.78 -10.09
CA TRP A 57 18.73 -38.47 -8.97
C TRP A 57 18.77 -36.97 -8.67
N PHE A 58 18.88 -36.12 -9.69
CA PHE A 58 18.93 -34.66 -9.50
C PHE A 58 17.63 -34.13 -8.88
N ARG A 59 16.47 -34.63 -9.33
CA ARG A 59 15.16 -34.40 -8.68
C ARG A 59 15.22 -34.73 -7.19
N ASP A 60 15.67 -35.92 -6.83
CA ASP A 60 15.70 -36.39 -5.44
C ASP A 60 16.70 -35.56 -4.59
N TYR A 61 17.85 -35.21 -5.16
CA TYR A 61 18.88 -34.37 -4.54
C TYR A 61 18.35 -32.96 -4.23
N VAL A 62 17.67 -32.32 -5.18
CA VAL A 62 17.00 -31.02 -4.98
C VAL A 62 15.86 -31.14 -3.96
N ASN A 63 15.01 -32.16 -4.10
CA ASN A 63 13.86 -32.38 -3.21
C ASN A 63 14.29 -32.73 -1.76
N ALA A 64 15.52 -33.22 -1.54
CA ALA A 64 16.12 -33.40 -0.22
C ALA A 64 16.62 -32.09 0.44
N GLY A 65 16.55 -30.95 -0.25
CA GLY A 65 16.89 -29.62 0.29
C GLY A 65 18.10 -28.94 -0.35
N ASN A 66 18.73 -29.52 -1.38
CA ASN A 66 19.86 -28.90 -2.08
C ASN A 66 19.37 -27.90 -3.14
N THR A 67 18.69 -26.83 -2.68
CA THR A 67 17.94 -25.90 -3.54
C THR A 67 18.80 -25.06 -4.49
N THR A 68 20.11 -24.98 -4.28
CA THR A 68 21.06 -24.24 -5.15
C THR A 68 21.69 -25.10 -6.24
N ALA A 69 21.41 -26.41 -6.30
CA ALA A 69 22.11 -27.33 -7.20
C ALA A 69 21.88 -26.97 -8.68
N CYS A 70 22.96 -26.89 -9.45
CA CYS A 70 22.94 -26.62 -10.89
C CYS A 70 23.16 -27.91 -11.70
N ALA A 71 22.52 -28.01 -12.85
CA ALA A 71 22.66 -29.15 -13.76
C ALA A 71 22.70 -28.72 -15.23
N ARG A 72 23.33 -29.54 -16.08
CA ARG A 72 23.33 -29.41 -17.53
C ARG A 72 23.10 -30.77 -18.19
N LEU A 73 22.28 -30.84 -19.24
CA LEU A 73 22.14 -32.04 -20.05
C LEU A 73 23.33 -32.18 -21.02
N GLU A 74 23.91 -33.38 -21.11
CA GLU A 74 24.95 -33.71 -22.10
C GLU A 74 24.45 -34.69 -23.18
N ALA A 75 23.35 -35.39 -22.91
CA ALA A 75 22.68 -36.29 -23.83
C ALA A 75 21.17 -36.06 -23.84
N ASP A 76 20.49 -36.60 -24.85
CA ASP A 76 19.02 -36.67 -24.88
C ASP A 76 18.54 -37.71 -23.85
N ILE A 77 17.48 -37.38 -23.13
CA ILE A 77 16.98 -38.11 -21.96
C ILE A 77 15.63 -38.75 -22.29
N ASP A 78 15.57 -40.08 -22.31
CA ASP A 78 14.31 -40.82 -22.42
C ASP A 78 13.77 -41.16 -21.02
N MET A 79 12.64 -40.55 -20.66
CA MET A 79 12.01 -40.73 -19.36
C MET A 79 11.21 -42.04 -19.23
N SER A 80 11.11 -42.86 -20.27
CA SER A 80 10.26 -44.06 -20.29
C SER A 80 10.60 -45.14 -19.26
N GLU A 81 11.83 -45.18 -18.72
CA GLU A 81 12.20 -46.05 -17.59
C GLU A 81 11.91 -45.43 -16.21
N VAL A 82 11.54 -44.16 -16.17
CA VAL A 82 11.37 -43.34 -14.96
C VAL A 82 9.91 -42.94 -14.74
N CYS A 83 9.16 -42.68 -15.80
CA CYS A 83 7.73 -42.45 -15.78
C CYS A 83 7.05 -42.91 -17.08
N HIS A 84 5.87 -43.52 -16.93
CA HIS A 84 5.04 -44.04 -18.01
C HIS A 84 3.63 -44.36 -17.50
N ALA A 85 2.66 -44.38 -18.41
CA ALA A 85 1.32 -44.89 -18.11
C ALA A 85 1.36 -46.39 -17.75
N ALA A 86 0.26 -46.90 -17.18
CA ALA A 86 0.06 -48.34 -17.07
C ALA A 86 -0.10 -48.99 -18.45
N ASP A 87 0.48 -50.17 -18.62
CA ASP A 87 0.24 -51.06 -19.77
C ASP A 87 -0.15 -52.44 -19.26
N GLU A 88 -1.47 -52.66 -19.15
CA GLU A 88 -2.06 -53.93 -18.73
C GLU A 88 -1.70 -55.10 -19.65
N SER A 89 -1.39 -54.83 -20.93
CA SER A 89 -1.08 -55.87 -21.91
C SER A 89 0.30 -56.48 -21.73
N ASN A 90 1.25 -55.68 -21.21
CA ASN A 90 2.60 -56.10 -20.86
C ASN A 90 2.82 -56.27 -19.33
N GLY A 91 1.78 -56.06 -18.52
CA GLY A 91 1.83 -56.20 -17.06
C GLY A 91 2.61 -55.10 -16.34
N VAL A 92 2.72 -53.91 -16.95
CA VAL A 92 3.48 -52.77 -16.45
C VAL A 92 2.54 -51.82 -15.70
N ALA A 93 2.86 -51.53 -14.43
CA ALA A 93 2.10 -50.59 -13.60
C ALA A 93 2.43 -49.12 -13.96
N GLU A 94 1.54 -48.18 -13.66
CA GLU A 94 1.80 -46.75 -13.87
C GLU A 94 2.94 -46.23 -12.98
N LEU A 95 3.83 -45.40 -13.53
CA LEU A 95 4.81 -44.60 -12.81
C LEU A 95 4.68 -43.13 -13.25
N SER A 96 4.29 -42.25 -12.33
CA SER A 96 4.12 -40.81 -12.58
C SER A 96 5.37 -40.04 -12.15
N TRP A 97 5.82 -39.06 -12.95
CA TRP A 97 6.95 -38.21 -12.58
C TRP A 97 6.60 -37.29 -11.41
N GLU A 98 7.39 -37.36 -10.34
CA GLU A 98 7.34 -36.38 -9.27
C GLU A 98 8.18 -35.14 -9.67
N PRO A 99 7.66 -33.90 -9.56
CA PRO A 99 8.39 -32.72 -10.01
C PRO A 99 9.68 -32.43 -9.22
N ILE A 100 10.66 -31.81 -9.90
CA ILE A 100 11.83 -31.19 -9.28
C ILE A 100 11.36 -29.93 -8.53
N SER A 101 11.76 -29.79 -7.26
CA SER A 101 11.37 -28.67 -6.38
C SER A 101 9.91 -28.67 -5.96
N LYS A 102 9.70 -28.72 -4.64
CA LYS A 102 8.40 -28.61 -3.96
C LYS A 102 8.35 -27.32 -3.14
N LYS A 103 7.15 -26.81 -2.85
CA LYS A 103 6.91 -25.51 -2.17
C LYS A 103 7.80 -25.21 -0.95
N PHE A 104 8.17 -26.21 -0.16
CA PHE A 104 9.01 -26.04 1.04
C PHE A 104 10.53 -26.09 0.78
N ASN A 105 10.96 -26.67 -0.36
CA ASN A 105 12.35 -26.76 -0.80
C ASN A 105 12.48 -26.08 -2.17
N SER A 106 12.10 -24.80 -2.24
CA SER A 106 12.04 -24.03 -3.49
C SER A 106 13.43 -23.87 -4.10
N TRP A 107 13.69 -24.56 -5.20
CA TRP A 107 14.92 -24.51 -5.99
C TRP A 107 15.15 -23.12 -6.59
N HIS A 108 16.44 -22.73 -6.68
CA HIS A 108 16.90 -21.47 -7.25
C HIS A 108 18.36 -21.56 -7.76
N GLY A 109 18.68 -22.68 -8.42
CA GLY A 109 19.92 -22.89 -9.17
C GLY A 109 19.80 -22.52 -10.64
N SER A 110 20.65 -23.12 -11.47
CA SER A 110 20.57 -23.05 -12.95
C SER A 110 20.42 -24.44 -13.57
N PHE A 111 19.51 -24.59 -14.54
CA PHE A 111 19.32 -25.82 -15.31
C PHE A 111 19.49 -25.53 -16.80
N ASP A 112 20.54 -26.06 -17.40
CA ASP A 112 20.87 -25.85 -18.81
C ASP A 112 20.56 -27.11 -19.63
N GLY A 113 19.54 -27.04 -20.47
CA GLY A 113 19.15 -28.12 -21.36
C GLY A 113 20.14 -28.36 -22.50
N ASN A 114 21.06 -27.43 -22.79
CA ASN A 114 22.10 -27.58 -23.81
C ASN A 114 21.56 -28.03 -25.19
N ASN A 115 20.34 -27.60 -25.52
CA ASN A 115 19.55 -28.01 -26.69
C ASN A 115 19.31 -29.53 -26.81
N LYS A 116 19.31 -30.25 -25.67
CA LYS A 116 18.97 -31.67 -25.58
C LYS A 116 17.48 -31.88 -25.40
N THR A 117 17.03 -33.06 -25.80
CA THR A 117 15.65 -33.51 -25.73
C THR A 117 15.38 -34.24 -24.42
N ILE A 118 14.30 -33.91 -23.73
CA ILE A 118 13.65 -34.75 -22.71
C ILE A 118 12.41 -35.36 -23.38
N SER A 119 12.39 -36.68 -23.54
CA SER A 119 11.32 -37.41 -24.21
C SER A 119 10.51 -38.27 -23.25
N ASN A 120 9.24 -38.52 -23.58
CA ASN A 120 8.32 -39.40 -22.84
C ASN A 120 8.02 -38.95 -21.39
N LEU A 121 8.09 -37.65 -21.10
CA LEU A 121 7.74 -37.12 -19.78
C LEU A 121 6.24 -37.36 -19.49
N TYR A 122 5.96 -38.29 -18.57
CA TYR A 122 4.62 -38.65 -18.13
C TYR A 122 4.34 -38.17 -16.69
N ILE A 123 3.27 -37.40 -16.51
CA ILE A 123 2.76 -36.96 -15.21
C ILE A 123 1.26 -37.26 -15.15
N ASN A 124 0.84 -38.03 -14.15
CA ASN A 124 -0.55 -38.19 -13.74
C ASN A 124 -0.65 -37.89 -12.24
N THR A 125 -1.40 -36.85 -11.85
CA THR A 125 -1.40 -36.37 -10.46
C THR A 125 -2.66 -35.61 -10.05
N SER A 126 -2.94 -35.62 -8.75
CA SER A 126 -3.95 -34.78 -8.09
C SER A 126 -3.33 -33.73 -7.14
N ALA A 127 -2.01 -33.55 -7.19
CA ALA A 127 -1.29 -32.53 -6.43
C ALA A 127 -1.06 -31.26 -7.27
N GLN A 128 -1.04 -30.10 -6.61
CA GLN A 128 -0.75 -28.81 -7.26
C GLN A 128 0.71 -28.72 -7.71
N ASN A 129 0.97 -27.88 -8.73
CA ASN A 129 2.28 -27.55 -9.30
C ASN A 129 2.90 -28.72 -10.09
N SER A 130 2.30 -29.01 -11.23
CA SER A 130 2.64 -30.12 -12.14
C SER A 130 3.53 -29.64 -13.30
N GLY A 131 4.63 -30.35 -13.54
CA GLY A 131 5.60 -30.09 -14.61
C GLY A 131 6.91 -30.86 -14.37
N LEU A 132 7.92 -30.68 -15.24
CA LEU A 132 9.27 -31.18 -14.95
C LEU A 132 9.75 -30.63 -13.58
N PHE A 133 9.54 -29.32 -13.38
CA PHE A 133 9.66 -28.63 -12.10
C PHE A 133 8.28 -28.36 -11.49
N GLY A 134 8.18 -28.41 -10.16
CA GLY A 134 6.94 -28.11 -9.45
C GLY A 134 6.86 -26.62 -9.15
N TYR A 135 7.57 -26.21 -8.11
CA TYR A 135 7.52 -24.85 -7.58
C TYR A 135 8.92 -24.22 -7.53
N ILE A 136 9.18 -23.25 -8.41
CA ILE A 136 10.42 -22.47 -8.44
C ILE A 136 10.11 -21.08 -7.90
N ARG A 137 10.74 -20.66 -6.80
CA ARG A 137 10.67 -19.28 -6.29
C ARG A 137 11.72 -19.00 -5.22
N ASN A 138 12.51 -17.96 -5.40
CA ASN A 138 13.30 -17.38 -4.32
C ASN A 138 13.24 -15.84 -4.39
N SER A 139 13.07 -15.16 -3.26
CA SER A 139 12.90 -13.70 -3.20
C SER A 139 14.20 -12.90 -3.26
N LYS A 140 15.36 -13.57 -3.19
CA LYS A 140 16.70 -12.95 -3.16
C LYS A 140 17.56 -13.32 -4.35
N VAL A 141 17.46 -14.56 -4.83
CA VAL A 141 18.28 -15.10 -5.92
C VAL A 141 17.36 -15.45 -7.08
N LYS A 142 17.73 -14.99 -8.29
CA LYS A 142 17.01 -15.32 -9.52
C LYS A 142 17.45 -16.68 -10.03
N SER A 143 16.48 -17.54 -10.36
CA SER A 143 16.73 -18.88 -10.90
C SER A 143 16.88 -18.82 -12.42
N SER A 144 17.53 -19.79 -13.06
CA SER A 144 17.61 -19.84 -14.53
C SER A 144 17.34 -21.23 -15.09
N ILE A 145 16.49 -21.34 -16.11
CA ILE A 145 16.26 -22.58 -16.85
C ILE A 145 16.28 -22.26 -18.34
N LYS A 146 17.11 -22.96 -19.12
CA LYS A 146 17.21 -22.68 -20.56
C LYS A 146 17.41 -23.88 -21.46
N ASP A 147 17.14 -23.70 -22.75
CA ASP A 147 17.61 -24.54 -23.87
C ASP A 147 17.19 -26.02 -23.80
N ILE A 148 15.93 -26.30 -23.43
CA ILE A 148 15.36 -27.66 -23.32
C ILE A 148 14.36 -27.92 -24.47
N ILE A 149 14.50 -29.06 -25.15
CA ILE A 149 13.50 -29.58 -26.08
C ILE A 149 12.68 -30.67 -25.38
N PHE A 150 11.37 -30.67 -25.54
CA PHE A 150 10.45 -31.66 -24.99
C PHE A 150 9.70 -32.41 -26.10
N GLU A 151 9.69 -33.74 -26.01
CA GLU A 151 8.94 -34.61 -26.91
C GLU A 151 8.09 -35.63 -26.15
N LYS A 152 6.98 -36.04 -26.77
CA LYS A 152 6.04 -37.05 -26.27
C LYS A 152 5.60 -36.80 -24.82
N VAL A 153 5.32 -35.54 -24.50
CA VAL A 153 4.90 -35.14 -23.15
C VAL A 153 3.44 -35.53 -22.93
N ASN A 154 3.11 -36.11 -21.79
CA ASN A 154 1.73 -36.36 -21.40
C ASN A 154 1.52 -35.98 -19.93
N ILE A 155 0.81 -34.88 -19.70
CA ILE A 155 0.52 -34.36 -18.37
C ILE A 155 -0.99 -34.37 -18.14
N THR A 156 -1.43 -35.10 -17.13
CA THR A 156 -2.79 -35.06 -16.57
C THR A 156 -2.73 -34.59 -15.12
N SER A 157 -3.39 -33.47 -14.82
CA SER A 157 -3.41 -32.87 -13.47
C SER A 157 -4.82 -32.46 -13.08
N THR A 158 -5.36 -33.04 -12.01
CA THR A 158 -6.68 -32.66 -11.46
C THR A 158 -6.60 -31.52 -10.44
N ALA A 159 -5.47 -30.81 -10.39
CA ALA A 159 -5.19 -29.72 -9.46
C ALA A 159 -4.47 -28.55 -10.14
N ASP A 160 -4.45 -27.42 -9.45
CA ASP A 160 -3.95 -26.13 -9.93
C ASP A 160 -2.46 -26.14 -10.33
N TYR A 161 -2.14 -25.23 -11.26
CA TYR A 161 -0.78 -24.90 -11.72
C TYR A 161 -0.13 -26.05 -12.48
N SER A 162 -0.28 -26.06 -13.81
CA SER A 162 0.28 -27.09 -14.69
C SER A 162 0.98 -26.48 -15.90
N GLY A 163 2.18 -26.98 -16.23
CA GLY A 163 2.86 -26.70 -17.49
C GLY A 163 4.01 -27.67 -17.75
N VAL A 164 4.44 -27.84 -19.00
CA VAL A 164 5.49 -28.85 -19.33
C VAL A 164 6.77 -28.60 -18.54
N LEU A 165 7.24 -27.35 -18.50
CA LEU A 165 8.44 -27.01 -17.75
C LEU A 165 8.13 -26.91 -16.26
N ALA A 166 7.16 -26.09 -15.88
CA ALA A 166 6.91 -25.76 -14.49
C ALA A 166 5.41 -25.56 -14.16
N GLY A 167 4.97 -26.06 -13.02
CA GLY A 167 3.70 -25.65 -12.45
C GLY A 167 3.70 -24.16 -12.07
N TYR A 168 4.73 -23.73 -11.33
CA TYR A 168 4.88 -22.36 -10.84
C TYR A 168 6.33 -21.86 -10.95
N ALA A 169 6.53 -20.66 -11.52
CA ALA A 169 7.85 -20.02 -11.64
C ALA A 169 7.86 -18.54 -11.22
N GLY A 170 8.49 -18.26 -10.08
CA GLY A 170 8.70 -16.91 -9.55
C GLY A 170 10.17 -16.49 -9.52
N ASN A 171 10.48 -15.25 -9.90
CA ASN A 171 11.85 -14.72 -9.97
C ASN A 171 12.81 -15.68 -10.72
N THR A 172 12.46 -15.99 -11.96
CA THR A 172 13.18 -16.96 -12.80
C THR A 172 13.37 -16.43 -14.21
N ASP A 173 14.53 -16.66 -14.81
CA ASP A 173 14.76 -16.48 -16.24
C ASP A 173 14.55 -17.83 -16.95
N ILE A 174 13.52 -17.91 -17.80
CA ILE A 174 13.18 -19.09 -18.59
C ILE A 174 13.45 -18.76 -20.05
N SER A 175 14.27 -19.55 -20.74
CA SER A 175 14.50 -19.33 -22.17
C SER A 175 14.72 -20.56 -23.03
N GLY A 176 14.50 -20.46 -24.35
CA GLY A 176 14.86 -21.53 -25.29
C GLY A 176 14.10 -22.84 -25.09
N ILE A 177 12.91 -22.81 -24.49
CA ILE A 177 12.13 -24.02 -24.17
C ILE A 177 11.20 -24.36 -25.33
N THR A 178 11.34 -25.54 -25.92
CA THR A 178 10.52 -26.00 -27.05
C THR A 178 9.74 -27.26 -26.71
N VAL A 179 8.42 -27.25 -26.85
CA VAL A 179 7.55 -28.42 -26.68
C VAL A 179 7.01 -28.84 -28.05
N ASN A 180 7.48 -29.96 -28.60
CA ASN A 180 7.21 -30.36 -29.99
C ASN A 180 5.94 -31.20 -30.18
N ASN A 181 5.68 -32.16 -29.30
CA ASN A 181 4.54 -33.08 -29.41
C ASN A 181 4.17 -33.69 -28.04
N GLY A 182 2.90 -34.06 -27.87
CA GLY A 182 2.32 -34.41 -26.57
C GLY A 182 0.96 -33.75 -26.31
N SER A 183 0.53 -33.73 -25.04
CA SER A 183 -0.71 -33.10 -24.56
C SER A 183 -0.63 -32.72 -23.08
N ILE A 184 -1.30 -31.61 -22.71
CA ILE A 184 -1.61 -31.27 -21.30
C ILE A 184 -3.12 -31.30 -21.11
N ASN A 185 -3.57 -31.99 -20.07
CA ASN A 185 -4.93 -31.96 -19.54
C ASN A 185 -4.88 -31.54 -18.06
N GLY A 186 -5.07 -30.26 -17.78
CA GLY A 186 -5.00 -29.67 -16.45
C GLY A 186 -6.36 -29.22 -15.91
N TYR A 187 -6.37 -28.79 -14.65
CA TYR A 187 -7.56 -28.21 -14.02
C TYR A 187 -7.62 -26.68 -14.21
N SER A 188 -6.82 -25.94 -13.44
CA SER A 188 -6.82 -24.47 -13.38
C SER A 188 -5.37 -23.95 -13.41
N TYR A 189 -5.14 -22.77 -13.97
CA TYR A 189 -3.82 -22.18 -14.22
C TYR A 189 -2.90 -23.08 -15.05
N VAL A 190 -3.29 -23.30 -16.32
CA VAL A 190 -2.62 -24.25 -17.23
C VAL A 190 -1.89 -23.51 -18.34
N GLY A 191 -0.58 -23.68 -18.44
CA GLY A 191 0.25 -23.10 -19.50
C GLY A 191 0.99 -24.15 -20.30
N GLY A 192 1.23 -23.93 -21.59
CA GLY A 192 2.03 -24.86 -22.40
C GLY A 192 3.46 -25.01 -21.86
N ILE A 193 4.05 -23.93 -21.33
CA ILE A 193 5.36 -23.95 -20.69
C ILE A 193 5.25 -23.83 -19.17
N VAL A 194 4.49 -22.84 -18.66
CA VAL A 194 4.39 -22.54 -17.22
C VAL A 194 2.94 -22.32 -16.76
N GLY A 195 2.50 -23.00 -15.69
CA GLY A 195 1.16 -22.78 -15.13
C GLY A 195 0.93 -21.36 -14.60
N ARG A 196 1.78 -20.89 -13.67
CA ARG A 196 1.73 -19.53 -13.10
C ARG A 196 3.10 -18.86 -12.96
N THR A 197 3.19 -17.56 -13.22
CA THR A 197 4.40 -16.74 -13.01
C THR A 197 4.21 -15.62 -11.97
N GLN A 198 5.28 -15.22 -11.27
CA GLN A 198 5.29 -14.08 -10.35
C GLN A 198 6.70 -13.45 -10.20
N SER A 199 6.80 -12.26 -9.62
CA SER A 199 8.05 -11.70 -9.05
C SER A 199 9.21 -11.55 -10.04
N SER A 200 9.04 -10.76 -11.11
CA SER A 200 10.10 -10.42 -12.08
C SER A 200 10.65 -11.60 -12.88
N THR A 201 9.80 -12.59 -13.15
CA THR A 201 10.08 -13.70 -14.07
C THR A 201 10.15 -13.19 -15.51
N THR A 202 11.12 -13.69 -16.29
CA THR A 202 11.19 -13.43 -17.73
C THR A 202 11.04 -14.76 -18.48
N ILE A 203 10.28 -14.76 -19.57
CA ILE A 203 10.14 -15.92 -20.46
C ILE A 203 10.51 -15.48 -21.87
N SER A 204 11.53 -16.10 -22.47
CA SER A 204 11.98 -15.70 -23.80
C SER A 204 12.34 -16.85 -24.74
N ASN A 205 12.13 -16.68 -26.04
CA ASN A 205 12.53 -17.69 -27.03
C ASN A 205 11.87 -19.07 -26.76
N CYS A 206 10.61 -19.11 -26.31
CA CYS A 206 9.91 -20.35 -25.93
C CYS A 206 8.79 -20.70 -26.92
N VAL A 207 8.62 -22.00 -27.20
CA VAL A 207 7.71 -22.52 -28.21
C VAL A 207 6.82 -23.64 -27.66
N ASN A 208 5.51 -23.50 -27.80
CA ASN A 208 4.55 -24.58 -27.61
C ASN A 208 3.94 -25.04 -28.94
N ARG A 209 3.98 -26.35 -29.24
CA ARG A 209 3.30 -26.97 -30.40
C ARG A 209 2.17 -27.92 -30.02
N ILE A 210 1.96 -28.18 -28.72
CA ILE A 210 0.95 -29.14 -28.25
C ILE A 210 -0.38 -28.47 -27.94
N SER A 211 -1.47 -29.17 -28.19
CA SER A 211 -2.79 -28.73 -27.73
C SER A 211 -2.88 -28.81 -26.21
N ILE A 212 -3.48 -27.77 -25.63
CA ILE A 212 -3.68 -27.63 -24.18
C ILE A 212 -5.18 -27.77 -23.90
N LEU A 213 -5.50 -28.50 -22.85
CA LEU A 213 -6.83 -28.59 -22.26
C LEU A 213 -6.72 -28.20 -20.78
N GLY A 214 -7.50 -27.21 -20.35
CA GLY A 214 -7.79 -26.91 -18.95
C GLY A 214 -9.30 -27.04 -18.68
N SER A 215 -9.68 -27.27 -17.44
CA SER A 215 -11.08 -27.55 -17.07
C SER A 215 -11.79 -26.39 -16.35
N ASP A 216 -11.07 -25.38 -15.86
CA ASP A 216 -11.64 -24.20 -15.17
C ASP A 216 -11.03 -22.88 -15.69
N TYR A 217 -9.99 -22.33 -15.05
CA TYR A 217 -9.66 -20.91 -15.17
C TYR A 217 -8.21 -20.65 -15.57
N ALA A 218 -8.01 -19.61 -16.39
CA ALA A 218 -6.71 -19.11 -16.85
C ALA A 218 -5.85 -20.17 -17.57
N ILE A 219 -6.16 -20.39 -18.86
CA ILE A 219 -5.45 -21.35 -19.72
C ILE A 219 -4.72 -20.58 -20.83
N GLY A 220 -3.42 -20.82 -21.01
CA GLY A 220 -2.60 -20.09 -21.98
C GLY A 220 -1.61 -20.94 -22.78
N GLY A 221 -1.38 -20.60 -24.05
CA GLY A 221 -0.43 -21.31 -24.91
C GLY A 221 1.02 -21.36 -24.37
N ILE A 222 1.46 -20.33 -23.65
CA ILE A 222 2.77 -20.27 -22.99
C ILE A 222 2.60 -20.24 -21.46
N VAL A 223 1.77 -19.33 -20.95
CA VAL A 223 1.53 -19.13 -19.51
C VAL A 223 0.04 -19.16 -19.18
N GLY A 224 -0.38 -19.97 -18.19
CA GLY A 224 -1.76 -19.96 -17.72
C GLY A 224 -2.12 -18.61 -17.07
N TYR A 225 -1.40 -18.24 -16.01
CA TYR A 225 -1.64 -17.02 -15.24
C TYR A 225 -0.37 -16.24 -14.89
N VAL A 226 -0.36 -14.95 -15.23
CA VAL A 226 0.65 -13.98 -14.82
C VAL A 226 0.12 -13.15 -13.64
N ASP A 227 0.71 -13.32 -12.46
CA ASP A 227 0.30 -12.69 -11.20
C ASP A 227 0.93 -11.30 -11.00
N LYS A 228 2.27 -11.22 -10.95
CA LYS A 228 2.98 -9.95 -10.71
C LYS A 228 4.29 -9.88 -11.46
N SER A 229 4.48 -8.82 -12.24
CA SER A 229 5.72 -8.45 -12.93
C SER A 229 6.33 -9.62 -13.72
N THR A 230 5.77 -9.94 -14.89
CA THR A 230 6.38 -10.87 -15.86
C THR A 230 6.52 -10.20 -17.23
N SER A 231 7.61 -10.50 -17.95
CA SER A 231 7.78 -10.14 -19.36
C SER A 231 7.88 -11.39 -20.23
N ILE A 232 7.24 -11.38 -21.41
CA ILE A 232 7.27 -12.49 -22.37
C ILE A 232 7.74 -11.97 -23.73
N THR A 233 8.81 -12.56 -24.27
CA THR A 233 9.50 -12.05 -25.48
C THR A 233 9.87 -13.16 -26.46
N ASN A 234 9.65 -13.02 -27.77
CA ASN A 234 10.03 -14.03 -28.77
C ASN A 234 9.41 -15.43 -28.49
N CYS A 235 8.11 -15.48 -28.16
CA CYS A 235 7.45 -16.75 -27.80
C CYS A 235 6.34 -17.13 -28.80
N ALA A 236 6.21 -18.43 -29.09
CA ALA A 236 5.29 -18.95 -30.11
C ALA A 236 4.35 -20.04 -29.56
N ASN A 237 3.04 -19.92 -29.78
CA ASN A 237 2.07 -20.99 -29.59
C ASN A 237 1.46 -21.43 -30.92
N TYR A 238 1.67 -22.69 -31.30
CA TYR A 238 1.07 -23.30 -32.49
C TYR A 238 -0.07 -24.28 -32.17
N GLY A 239 -0.22 -24.67 -30.89
CA GLY A 239 -1.23 -25.63 -30.44
C GLY A 239 -2.55 -24.97 -30.06
N ASN A 240 -3.67 -25.70 -30.21
CA ASN A 240 -4.99 -25.22 -29.80
C ASN A 240 -5.08 -25.11 -28.28
N VAL A 241 -5.72 -24.06 -27.77
CA VAL A 241 -5.85 -23.78 -26.34
C VAL A 241 -7.31 -23.89 -25.94
N ASN A 242 -7.65 -24.87 -25.13
CA ASN A 242 -9.03 -25.16 -24.70
C ASN A 242 -9.12 -25.01 -23.18
N GLY A 243 -10.12 -24.33 -22.67
CA GLY A 243 -10.27 -24.03 -21.25
C GLY A 243 -11.73 -23.87 -20.82
N GLY A 244 -11.96 -23.56 -19.53
CA GLY A 244 -13.27 -23.11 -19.07
C GLY A 244 -13.48 -21.62 -19.37
N ARG A 245 -12.57 -20.77 -18.88
CA ARG A 245 -12.64 -19.29 -18.96
C ARG A 245 -11.26 -18.64 -18.84
N ALA A 246 -11.12 -17.39 -19.30
CA ALA A 246 -9.84 -16.68 -19.44
C ALA A 246 -8.83 -17.50 -20.25
N VAL A 247 -9.20 -17.84 -21.48
CA VAL A 247 -8.40 -18.67 -22.39
C VAL A 247 -7.66 -17.79 -23.40
N GLY A 248 -6.35 -17.97 -23.51
CA GLY A 248 -5.49 -17.10 -24.32
C GLY A 248 -4.47 -17.85 -25.18
N GLY A 249 -4.27 -17.42 -26.41
CA GLY A 249 -3.28 -18.05 -27.30
C GLY A 249 -1.83 -17.99 -26.79
N ILE A 250 -1.45 -16.98 -26.00
CA ILE A 250 -0.14 -16.88 -25.32
C ILE A 250 -0.33 -16.92 -23.80
N VAL A 251 -1.21 -16.06 -23.26
CA VAL A 251 -1.46 -15.91 -21.82
C VAL A 251 -2.95 -16.01 -21.51
N GLY A 252 -3.34 -16.90 -20.59
CA GLY A 252 -4.75 -16.98 -20.16
C GLY A 252 -5.19 -15.72 -19.40
N LEU A 253 -4.52 -15.44 -18.28
CA LEU A 253 -4.82 -14.30 -17.41
C LEU A 253 -3.59 -13.42 -17.13
N SER A 254 -3.77 -12.10 -17.23
CA SER A 254 -2.73 -11.08 -17.06
C SER A 254 -3.06 -10.07 -15.93
N TYR A 255 -2.66 -10.38 -14.70
CA TYR A 255 -2.76 -9.48 -13.54
C TYR A 255 -1.44 -8.72 -13.25
N GLY A 256 -0.35 -9.08 -13.94
CA GLY A 256 0.92 -8.35 -13.84
C GLY A 256 1.88 -8.59 -15.01
N LEU A 257 1.36 -8.72 -16.24
CA LEU A 257 2.17 -8.86 -17.45
C LEU A 257 2.64 -7.48 -17.90
N THR A 258 3.86 -7.11 -17.53
CA THR A 258 4.38 -5.76 -17.83
C THR A 258 4.68 -5.58 -19.30
N THR A 259 5.05 -6.65 -20.01
CA THR A 259 5.48 -6.54 -21.41
C THR A 259 5.20 -7.81 -22.21
N LEU A 260 4.55 -7.65 -23.37
CA LEU A 260 4.58 -8.58 -24.48
C LEU A 260 5.44 -7.99 -25.61
N CYS A 261 6.35 -8.79 -26.15
CA CYS A 261 7.22 -8.36 -27.25
C CYS A 261 7.44 -9.52 -28.23
N ASN A 262 7.13 -9.31 -29.50
CA ASN A 262 7.40 -10.27 -30.58
C ASN A 262 6.87 -11.67 -30.25
N VAL A 263 5.56 -11.82 -30.10
CA VAL A 263 4.90 -13.11 -29.80
C VAL A 263 3.99 -13.56 -30.96
N PHE A 264 3.88 -14.87 -31.16
CA PHE A 264 3.09 -15.47 -32.24
C PHE A 264 2.11 -16.54 -31.76
N SER A 265 0.85 -16.48 -32.21
CA SER A 265 -0.19 -17.48 -31.90
C SER A 265 -0.92 -17.96 -33.16
N SER A 266 -0.98 -19.27 -33.42
CA SER A 266 -1.76 -19.84 -34.53
C SER A 266 -2.84 -20.86 -34.14
N GLY A 267 -2.93 -21.20 -32.85
CA GLY A 267 -3.91 -22.17 -32.35
C GLY A 267 -5.31 -21.58 -32.22
N ASN A 268 -6.34 -22.40 -32.44
CA ASN A 268 -7.71 -22.05 -32.09
C ASN A 268 -7.85 -21.94 -30.56
N VAL A 269 -8.77 -21.08 -30.11
CA VAL A 269 -9.10 -20.87 -28.70
C VAL A 269 -10.52 -21.37 -28.44
N THR A 270 -10.71 -22.24 -27.46
CA THR A 270 -12.04 -22.76 -27.06
C THR A 270 -12.26 -22.52 -25.58
N PHE A 271 -13.43 -21.99 -25.21
CA PHE A 271 -13.83 -21.77 -23.82
C PHE A 271 -15.28 -22.21 -23.56
N SER A 272 -15.59 -22.70 -22.36
CA SER A 272 -16.94 -23.15 -21.98
C SER A 272 -17.68 -22.18 -21.03
N SER A 273 -17.11 -21.01 -20.77
CA SER A 273 -17.71 -19.92 -19.99
C SER A 273 -17.17 -18.58 -20.50
N ASP A 274 -18.10 -17.68 -20.82
CA ASP A 274 -17.86 -16.31 -21.29
C ASP A 274 -17.34 -15.35 -20.20
N ALA A 275 -17.43 -15.75 -18.93
CA ALA A 275 -16.88 -14.98 -17.81
C ALA A 275 -15.36 -14.82 -17.93
N ASN A 276 -14.84 -13.62 -17.67
CA ASN A 276 -13.41 -13.29 -17.69
C ASN A 276 -12.73 -13.43 -19.08
N GLY A 277 -13.47 -13.20 -20.17
CA GLY A 277 -12.95 -13.09 -21.54
C GLY A 277 -12.24 -14.33 -22.11
N SER A 278 -11.93 -14.28 -23.41
CA SER A 278 -10.98 -15.19 -24.10
C SER A 278 -10.53 -14.60 -25.43
N GLY A 279 -9.28 -14.82 -25.84
CA GLY A 279 -8.69 -14.15 -27.01
C GLY A 279 -7.49 -14.87 -27.64
N LEU A 280 -7.23 -14.61 -28.91
CA LEU A 280 -6.20 -15.31 -29.70
C LEU A 280 -4.75 -15.02 -29.26
N VAL A 281 -4.52 -13.99 -28.42
CA VAL A 281 -3.23 -13.68 -27.80
C VAL A 281 -3.34 -13.69 -26.27
N VAL A 282 -4.28 -12.94 -25.68
CA VAL A 282 -4.51 -12.89 -24.22
C VAL A 282 -5.98 -13.07 -23.90
N GLY A 283 -6.29 -13.90 -22.89
CA GLY A 283 -7.68 -14.14 -22.47
C GLY A 283 -8.29 -12.94 -21.72
N LEU A 284 -7.72 -12.57 -20.58
CA LEU A 284 -8.11 -11.38 -19.81
C LEU A 284 -6.89 -10.56 -19.38
N VAL A 285 -6.96 -9.25 -19.63
CA VAL A 285 -5.96 -8.25 -19.27
C VAL A 285 -6.46 -7.46 -18.05
N SER A 286 -6.10 -7.88 -16.84
CA SER A 286 -6.53 -7.26 -15.56
C SER A 286 -5.55 -6.21 -15.01
N SER A 287 -4.56 -5.79 -15.80
CA SER A 287 -3.47 -4.89 -15.38
C SER A 287 -2.84 -4.21 -16.60
N THR A 288 -2.15 -3.09 -16.41
CA THR A 288 -1.51 -2.35 -17.51
C THR A 288 -0.57 -3.24 -18.32
N LEU A 289 -0.84 -3.35 -19.62
CA LEU A 289 -0.09 -4.17 -20.56
C LEU A 289 0.61 -3.30 -21.59
N THR A 290 1.93 -3.47 -21.74
CA THR A 290 2.70 -2.83 -22.82
C THR A 290 3.10 -3.83 -23.89
N ILE A 291 2.75 -3.49 -25.14
CA ILE A 291 3.09 -4.27 -26.33
C ILE A 291 4.22 -3.52 -27.05
N SER A 292 5.47 -3.83 -26.66
CA SER A 292 6.68 -3.08 -27.07
C SER A 292 7.28 -3.53 -28.40
N GLY A 293 6.84 -4.69 -28.90
CA GLY A 293 7.13 -5.21 -30.24
C GLY A 293 5.82 -5.65 -30.89
N TYR A 294 5.84 -6.68 -31.74
CA TYR A 294 4.61 -7.17 -32.39
C TYR A 294 3.94 -8.33 -31.63
N ALA A 295 2.62 -8.35 -31.62
CA ALA A 295 1.83 -9.49 -31.15
C ALA A 295 0.99 -10.03 -32.32
N ILE A 296 1.49 -11.08 -32.97
CA ILE A 296 0.91 -11.62 -34.20
C ILE A 296 0.03 -12.82 -33.90
N TYR A 297 -1.16 -12.85 -34.48
CA TYR A 297 -2.02 -14.02 -34.48
C TYR A 297 -2.40 -14.42 -35.91
N TYR A 298 -2.73 -15.70 -36.10
CA TYR A 298 -3.31 -16.18 -37.35
C TYR A 298 -4.76 -15.69 -37.47
N SER A 299 -5.07 -14.89 -38.51
CA SER A 299 -6.40 -14.29 -38.66
C SER A 299 -7.53 -15.30 -38.82
N ASP A 300 -7.22 -16.49 -39.34
CA ASP A 300 -8.20 -17.54 -39.60
C ASP A 300 -8.25 -18.56 -38.44
N ALA A 301 -7.50 -18.31 -37.35
CA ALA A 301 -7.65 -19.03 -36.09
C ALA A 301 -8.97 -18.65 -35.44
N LYS A 302 -9.73 -19.66 -35.01
CA LYS A 302 -11.10 -19.50 -34.56
C LYS A 302 -11.17 -19.46 -33.04
N ILE A 303 -12.07 -18.61 -32.55
CA ILE A 303 -12.53 -18.62 -31.16
C ILE A 303 -13.83 -19.42 -31.10
N TYR A 304 -13.99 -20.27 -30.09
CA TYR A 304 -15.19 -21.06 -29.86
C TYR A 304 -15.70 -20.90 -28.43
N TYR A 305 -17.00 -20.61 -28.29
CA TYR A 305 -17.75 -20.83 -27.06
C TYR A 305 -18.42 -22.21 -27.13
N ASP A 306 -17.93 -23.17 -26.34
CA ASP A 306 -18.12 -24.61 -26.51
C ASP A 306 -17.84 -25.09 -27.95
N THR A 307 -18.89 -25.21 -28.77
CA THR A 307 -18.82 -25.59 -30.18
C THR A 307 -19.20 -24.46 -31.14
N THR A 308 -19.53 -23.28 -30.61
CA THR A 308 -20.08 -22.14 -31.37
C THR A 308 -18.97 -21.16 -31.68
N GLU A 309 -18.67 -20.98 -32.96
CA GLU A 309 -17.67 -20.02 -33.44
C GLU A 309 -18.04 -18.58 -33.03
N GLN A 310 -17.06 -17.83 -32.54
CA GLN A 310 -17.16 -16.43 -32.11
C GLN A 310 -16.31 -15.54 -33.01
N GLU A 311 -16.59 -14.23 -33.03
CA GLU A 311 -15.74 -13.26 -33.70
C GLU A 311 -14.31 -13.27 -33.11
N PRO A 312 -13.25 -13.30 -33.94
CA PRO A 312 -11.87 -13.45 -33.48
C PRO A 312 -11.34 -12.14 -32.88
N VAL A 313 -11.20 -12.10 -31.56
CA VAL A 313 -10.53 -11.02 -30.81
C VAL A 313 -9.13 -11.42 -30.35
N ALA A 314 -8.17 -10.51 -30.42
CA ALA A 314 -6.79 -10.79 -30.00
C ALA A 314 -6.63 -10.74 -28.46
N LEU A 315 -7.26 -9.76 -27.83
CA LEU A 315 -7.42 -9.62 -26.39
C LEU A 315 -8.89 -9.88 -26.08
N GLY A 316 -9.19 -10.77 -25.12
CA GLY A 316 -10.57 -11.15 -24.81
C GLY A 316 -11.33 -10.09 -24.03
N GLU A 317 -10.98 -9.90 -22.75
CA GLU A 317 -11.56 -8.88 -21.88
C GLU A 317 -10.48 -7.92 -21.34
N VAL A 318 -10.80 -6.62 -21.32
CA VAL A 318 -9.98 -5.53 -20.79
C VAL A 318 -10.88 -4.61 -19.94
N PRO A 319 -11.07 -4.89 -18.64
CA PRO A 319 -11.99 -4.12 -17.80
C PRO A 319 -11.40 -2.74 -17.46
N SER A 320 -12.24 -1.70 -17.48
CA SER A 320 -11.85 -0.36 -17.01
C SER A 320 -11.46 -0.39 -15.52
N PRO A 321 -10.34 0.23 -15.08
CA PRO A 321 -9.52 1.22 -15.79
C PRO A 321 -8.21 0.65 -16.40
N VAL A 322 -8.18 -0.63 -16.82
CA VAL A 322 -6.97 -1.22 -17.42
C VAL A 322 -6.59 -0.54 -18.73
N THR A 323 -5.30 -0.19 -18.87
CA THR A 323 -4.74 0.43 -20.08
C THR A 323 -3.87 -0.56 -20.86
N VAL A 324 -4.05 -0.62 -22.18
CA VAL A 324 -3.16 -1.33 -23.10
C VAL A 324 -2.38 -0.30 -23.92
N THR A 325 -1.06 -0.36 -23.89
CA THR A 325 -0.17 0.53 -24.65
C THR A 325 0.47 -0.25 -25.79
N GLY A 326 0.46 0.30 -27.00
CA GLY A 326 0.97 -0.40 -28.21
C GLY A 326 -0.03 -1.37 -28.85
N GLU A 327 -1.33 -1.21 -28.62
CA GLU A 327 -2.38 -2.07 -29.21
C GLU A 327 -2.33 -2.12 -30.75
N SER A 328 -1.90 -1.03 -31.40
CA SER A 328 -1.65 -0.97 -32.86
C SER A 328 -0.61 -1.98 -33.37
N ASN A 329 0.23 -2.53 -32.51
CA ASN A 329 1.23 -3.56 -32.83
C ASN A 329 0.66 -5.00 -32.77
N ILE A 330 -0.62 -5.16 -32.38
CA ILE A 330 -1.33 -6.42 -32.53
C ILE A 330 -1.74 -6.58 -34.00
N LYS A 331 -1.37 -7.70 -34.64
CA LYS A 331 -1.66 -7.95 -36.07
C LYS A 331 -2.21 -9.35 -36.29
N GLY A 332 -3.44 -9.43 -36.81
CA GLY A 332 -3.97 -10.65 -37.42
C GLY A 332 -3.44 -10.78 -38.85
N LEU A 333 -2.75 -11.87 -39.17
CA LEU A 333 -2.21 -12.12 -40.51
C LEU A 333 -2.86 -13.36 -41.15
N SER A 334 -3.19 -13.24 -42.44
CA SER A 334 -3.75 -14.34 -43.24
C SER A 334 -2.75 -15.46 -43.48
N SER A 335 -3.25 -16.63 -43.87
CA SER A 335 -2.40 -17.78 -44.23
C SER A 335 -1.39 -17.43 -45.34
N GLU A 336 -1.75 -16.55 -46.27
CA GLU A 336 -0.86 -16.10 -47.35
C GLU A 336 0.27 -15.21 -46.83
N LEU A 337 -0.05 -14.20 -46.01
CA LEU A 337 0.95 -13.31 -45.42
C LEU A 337 1.86 -14.06 -44.45
N LEU A 338 1.32 -15.00 -43.66
CA LEU A 338 2.10 -15.83 -42.77
C LEU A 338 3.05 -16.78 -43.49
N LYS A 339 2.75 -17.23 -44.72
CA LYS A 339 3.65 -18.04 -45.58
C LYS A 339 4.70 -17.22 -46.33
N SER A 340 4.41 -15.94 -46.57
CA SER A 340 5.22 -15.09 -47.45
C SER A 340 6.50 -14.54 -46.81
N GLY A 341 6.65 -14.61 -45.48
CA GLY A 341 7.73 -14.01 -44.70
C GLY A 341 7.29 -12.84 -43.79
N TRP A 342 6.14 -12.22 -44.04
CA TRP A 342 5.70 -11.02 -43.32
C TRP A 342 5.66 -11.19 -41.79
N GLY A 343 5.17 -12.32 -41.31
CA GLY A 343 5.08 -12.57 -39.87
C GLY A 343 6.46 -12.60 -39.19
N ALA A 344 7.45 -13.27 -39.79
CA ALA A 344 8.80 -13.33 -39.23
C ALA A 344 9.50 -11.96 -39.29
N TRP A 345 9.30 -11.21 -40.37
CA TRP A 345 9.90 -9.89 -40.56
C TRP A 345 9.36 -8.85 -39.55
N LEU A 346 8.04 -8.87 -39.31
CA LEU A 346 7.42 -8.05 -38.27
C LEU A 346 7.91 -8.45 -36.87
N LEU A 347 7.96 -9.75 -36.56
CA LEU A 347 8.45 -10.25 -35.25
C LEU A 347 9.95 -9.99 -35.02
N ASN A 348 10.72 -9.67 -36.06
CA ASN A 348 12.10 -9.16 -35.95
C ASN A 348 12.17 -7.62 -35.80
N GLY A 349 11.06 -6.93 -35.62
CA GLY A 349 11.04 -5.46 -35.55
C GLY A 349 11.35 -4.81 -36.90
N CYS A 350 10.74 -5.34 -37.97
CA CYS A 350 10.88 -4.85 -39.34
C CYS A 350 12.27 -5.10 -39.97
N GLN A 351 12.90 -6.23 -39.64
CA GLN A 351 14.28 -6.58 -40.06
C GLN A 351 14.37 -7.96 -40.70
N SER A 352 15.34 -8.12 -41.63
CA SER A 352 15.62 -9.39 -42.31
C SER A 352 16.31 -10.43 -41.43
N GLU A 353 17.07 -9.94 -40.43
CA GLU A 353 17.84 -10.75 -39.51
C GLU A 353 17.29 -10.58 -38.08
N GLY A 354 17.10 -11.69 -37.37
CA GLY A 354 16.66 -11.66 -35.98
C GLY A 354 16.36 -13.05 -35.40
N ALA A 355 15.58 -13.07 -34.32
CA ALA A 355 15.21 -14.30 -33.63
C ALA A 355 14.16 -15.13 -34.38
N TRP A 356 13.43 -14.52 -35.32
CA TRP A 356 12.42 -15.18 -36.14
C TRP A 356 12.91 -15.35 -37.56
N GLY A 357 12.61 -16.50 -38.16
CA GLY A 357 12.88 -16.80 -39.55
C GLY A 357 11.76 -17.63 -40.15
N GLN A 358 11.88 -17.98 -41.42
CA GLN A 358 10.92 -18.80 -42.14
C GLN A 358 11.53 -19.37 -43.41
N THR A 359 11.43 -20.68 -43.62
CA THR A 359 11.79 -21.32 -44.89
C THR A 359 10.66 -21.08 -45.90
N ILE A 360 10.83 -20.11 -46.78
CA ILE A 360 9.78 -19.66 -47.71
C ILE A 360 9.34 -20.81 -48.63
N ASN A 361 8.03 -20.91 -48.87
CA ASN A 361 7.34 -22.02 -49.55
C ASN A 361 7.33 -23.37 -48.80
N THR A 362 7.94 -23.47 -47.62
CA THR A 362 7.95 -24.71 -46.80
C THR A 362 7.22 -24.51 -45.48
N ASP A 363 7.61 -23.48 -44.73
CA ASP A 363 7.04 -23.19 -43.42
C ASP A 363 5.73 -22.41 -43.55
N ASN A 364 4.65 -22.88 -42.93
CA ASN A 364 3.34 -22.21 -42.98
C ASN A 364 3.25 -20.93 -42.13
N TYR A 365 4.17 -20.77 -41.19
CA TYR A 365 4.15 -19.74 -40.14
C TYR A 365 5.59 -19.29 -39.83
N PRO A 366 5.78 -18.14 -39.18
CA PRO A 366 7.07 -17.75 -38.61
C PRO A 366 7.61 -18.82 -37.66
N VAL A 367 8.91 -19.08 -37.72
CA VAL A 367 9.63 -20.08 -36.92
C VAL A 367 10.71 -19.39 -36.12
N LEU A 368 10.65 -19.51 -34.79
CA LEU A 368 11.70 -19.04 -33.90
C LEU A 368 13.01 -19.81 -34.17
N ASN A 369 14.12 -19.08 -34.29
CA ASN A 369 15.43 -19.54 -34.76
C ASN A 369 15.41 -20.22 -36.15
N GLY A 370 14.42 -19.87 -36.99
CA GLY A 370 14.29 -20.34 -38.37
C GLY A 370 15.28 -19.70 -39.35
N THR A 371 15.19 -20.08 -40.63
CA THR A 371 16.02 -19.52 -41.71
C THR A 371 15.71 -18.03 -41.92
N GLN A 372 16.74 -17.19 -41.93
CA GLN A 372 16.59 -15.74 -42.13
C GLN A 372 15.91 -15.41 -43.48
N ILE A 373 15.22 -14.27 -43.55
CA ILE A 373 14.38 -13.89 -44.67
C ILE A 373 14.71 -12.50 -45.19
N TYR A 374 14.72 -12.35 -46.51
CA TYR A 374 15.05 -11.10 -47.19
C TYR A 374 13.86 -10.68 -48.06
N PRO A 375 13.46 -9.40 -48.10
CA PRO A 375 12.40 -8.93 -48.99
C PRO A 375 12.74 -9.27 -50.43
N LYS A 376 11.75 -9.65 -51.26
CA LYS A 376 11.95 -9.90 -52.69
C LYS A 376 11.11 -8.97 -53.54
N ASP A 377 9.80 -9.05 -53.35
CA ASP A 377 8.81 -8.17 -53.98
C ASP A 377 7.85 -7.59 -52.91
N ALA A 378 8.31 -7.48 -51.67
CA ALA A 378 7.50 -7.08 -50.53
C ALA A 378 7.15 -5.58 -50.59
N SER A 379 5.87 -5.25 -50.40
CA SER A 379 5.41 -3.86 -50.25
C SER A 379 4.40 -3.72 -49.11
N MET A 380 4.40 -2.55 -48.48
CA MET A 380 3.49 -2.23 -47.37
C MET A 380 3.06 -0.78 -47.44
N LYS A 381 2.01 -0.43 -46.70
CA LYS A 381 1.84 0.97 -46.27
C LYS A 381 2.75 1.31 -45.11
N CYS A 382 3.15 2.57 -45.05
CA CYS A 382 3.94 3.18 -43.98
C CYS A 382 3.32 3.06 -42.57
N THR A 383 2.02 2.82 -42.47
CA THR A 383 1.25 2.47 -41.25
C THR A 383 1.44 1.02 -40.79
N CYS A 384 2.28 0.23 -41.48
CA CYS A 384 2.37 -1.23 -41.37
C CYS A 384 1.02 -1.94 -41.60
N THR A 385 0.23 -1.42 -42.54
CA THR A 385 -0.99 -2.07 -43.09
C THR A 385 -0.79 -2.44 -44.57
N ASP A 386 -1.78 -3.09 -45.17
CA ASP A 386 -1.80 -3.45 -46.60
C ASP A 386 -0.53 -4.19 -47.08
N LEU A 387 -0.05 -5.10 -46.22
CA LEU A 387 1.13 -5.95 -46.45
C LEU A 387 0.88 -6.83 -47.68
N SER A 388 1.82 -6.84 -48.63
CA SER A 388 1.72 -7.63 -49.86
C SER A 388 3.09 -8.04 -50.41
N GLY A 389 3.11 -8.93 -51.40
CA GLY A 389 4.35 -9.45 -51.96
C GLY A 389 5.00 -10.57 -51.13
N THR A 390 6.29 -10.85 -51.38
CA THR A 390 6.99 -12.02 -50.83
C THR A 390 8.43 -11.74 -50.40
N PHE A 391 8.93 -12.62 -49.54
CA PHE A 391 10.32 -12.71 -49.12
C PHE A 391 11.02 -13.93 -49.76
N THR A 392 12.32 -14.04 -49.56
CA THR A 392 13.19 -15.12 -50.04
C THR A 392 14.23 -15.46 -48.97
N ASN A 393 14.73 -16.69 -48.93
CA ASN A 393 15.86 -17.05 -48.03
C ASN A 393 17.24 -16.73 -48.65
N THR A 394 17.26 -16.20 -49.87
CA THR A 394 18.50 -15.92 -50.63
C THR A 394 18.84 -14.44 -50.57
N SER A 395 19.87 -14.06 -49.82
CA SER A 395 20.27 -12.65 -49.66
C SER A 395 20.70 -11.96 -50.97
N SER A 396 21.16 -12.71 -51.99
CA SER A 396 21.45 -12.14 -53.32
C SER A 396 20.21 -11.85 -54.17
N GLU A 397 19.03 -12.27 -53.73
CA GLU A 397 17.73 -11.87 -54.31
C GLU A 397 17.04 -10.77 -53.49
N ALA A 398 17.71 -10.23 -52.47
CA ALA A 398 17.15 -9.23 -51.57
C ALA A 398 16.87 -7.90 -52.30
N SER A 399 15.69 -7.35 -52.04
CA SER A 399 15.30 -5.99 -52.37
C SER A 399 14.98 -5.20 -51.09
N THR A 400 14.74 -3.90 -51.24
CA THR A 400 14.13 -3.09 -50.18
C THR A 400 12.62 -3.33 -50.16
N VAL A 401 12.03 -3.44 -48.95
CA VAL A 401 10.56 -3.37 -48.83
C VAL A 401 10.09 -2.05 -49.44
N SER A 402 9.20 -2.13 -50.42
CA SER A 402 8.63 -0.94 -51.05
C SER A 402 7.61 -0.33 -50.10
N LEU A 403 7.98 0.74 -49.41
CA LEU A 403 7.01 1.54 -48.67
C LEU A 403 6.15 2.33 -49.67
N THR A 404 4.85 2.09 -49.59
CA THR A 404 3.84 2.99 -50.12
C THR A 404 3.36 3.90 -49.01
N HIS A 405 3.13 5.15 -49.36
CA HIS A 405 2.60 6.15 -48.45
C HIS A 405 1.14 6.42 -48.78
N ASP A 406 0.34 6.70 -47.74
CA ASP A 406 -1.06 7.13 -47.90
C ASP A 406 -1.13 8.54 -48.54
N THR A 407 -2.33 9.11 -48.65
CA THR A 407 -2.46 10.51 -49.08
C THR A 407 -1.57 11.43 -48.25
N TYR A 408 -1.07 12.50 -48.87
CA TYR A 408 -0.22 13.47 -48.23
C TYR A 408 -0.96 14.77 -47.90
N THR A 409 -0.48 15.47 -46.89
CA THR A 409 -0.70 16.92 -46.76
C THR A 409 0.50 17.61 -47.40
N HIS A 410 0.24 18.47 -48.39
CA HIS A 410 1.27 19.25 -49.07
C HIS A 410 1.48 20.56 -48.31
N TYR A 411 2.72 20.83 -47.96
CA TYR A 411 3.19 22.06 -47.35
C TYR A 411 4.03 22.80 -48.38
N GLU A 412 3.45 23.86 -48.96
CA GLU A 412 4.14 24.71 -49.93
C GLU A 412 5.40 25.36 -49.31
N TYR A 413 6.34 25.75 -50.18
CA TYR A 413 7.51 26.51 -49.78
C TYR A 413 7.11 27.82 -49.08
N ILE A 414 7.61 28.02 -47.86
CA ILE A 414 7.51 29.30 -47.15
C ILE A 414 8.91 29.90 -47.13
N ALA A 415 9.08 31.07 -47.74
CA ALA A 415 10.36 31.76 -47.74
C ALA A 415 10.83 32.06 -46.30
N PRO A 416 12.10 31.80 -45.95
CA PRO A 416 12.64 32.22 -44.67
C PRO A 416 12.56 33.73 -44.56
N THR A 417 11.99 34.18 -43.44
CA THR A 417 11.75 35.59 -43.14
C THR A 417 12.29 35.82 -41.73
N CYS A 418 11.51 36.31 -40.77
CA CYS A 418 11.91 36.27 -39.36
C CYS A 418 11.48 35.01 -38.61
N ALA A 419 10.47 34.29 -39.11
CA ALA A 419 10.32 32.89 -38.77
C ALA A 419 11.29 32.06 -39.61
N GLU A 420 11.59 30.87 -39.11
CA GLU A 420 12.12 29.80 -39.92
C GLU A 420 11.24 29.59 -41.16
N GLY A 421 11.88 29.64 -42.32
CA GLY A 421 11.25 29.25 -43.57
C GLY A 421 10.96 27.76 -43.59
N ARG A 422 10.12 27.35 -44.53
CA ARG A 422 9.74 25.96 -44.72
C ARG A 422 10.12 25.56 -46.13
N LYS A 423 10.98 24.54 -46.26
CA LYS A 423 11.19 23.86 -47.55
C LYS A 423 9.83 23.32 -48.00
N GLU A 424 9.54 23.32 -49.30
CA GLU A 424 8.37 22.60 -49.80
C GLU A 424 8.49 21.12 -49.41
N TYR A 425 7.44 20.57 -48.79
CA TYR A 425 7.41 19.17 -48.39
C TYR A 425 6.01 18.57 -48.40
N TYR A 426 5.96 17.25 -48.43
CA TYR A 426 4.75 16.45 -48.43
C TYR A 426 4.81 15.54 -47.21
N GLU A 427 3.89 15.72 -46.26
CA GLU A 427 3.80 14.83 -45.09
C GLU A 427 2.82 13.70 -45.40
N CYS A 428 3.23 12.45 -45.22
CA CYS A 428 2.31 11.33 -45.36
C CYS A 428 1.32 11.31 -44.19
N ASN A 429 0.02 11.40 -44.47
CA ASN A 429 -1.03 11.42 -43.44
C ASN A 429 -1.13 10.10 -42.63
N GLY A 430 -0.48 9.02 -43.09
CA GLY A 430 -0.45 7.73 -42.40
C GLY A 430 0.71 7.57 -41.41
N CYS A 431 1.91 8.05 -41.73
CA CYS A 431 3.11 7.85 -40.89
C CYS A 431 3.81 9.12 -40.43
N HIS A 432 3.32 10.30 -40.80
CA HIS A 432 3.87 11.62 -40.45
C HIS A 432 5.33 11.88 -40.87
N LYS A 433 5.91 10.99 -41.69
CA LYS A 433 7.20 11.21 -42.35
C LYS A 433 7.03 12.26 -43.45
N LYS A 434 8.07 13.08 -43.64
CA LYS A 434 8.07 14.27 -44.50
C LYS A 434 8.97 14.03 -45.70
N PHE A 435 8.53 14.43 -46.89
CA PHE A 435 9.19 14.12 -48.16
C PHE A 435 9.37 15.38 -49.00
N SER A 436 10.45 15.48 -49.78
CA SER A 436 10.67 16.64 -50.66
C SER A 436 9.87 16.62 -51.97
N ASP A 437 9.10 15.55 -52.22
CA ASP A 437 8.39 15.31 -53.48
C ASP A 437 7.01 14.68 -53.28
N ALA A 438 6.06 14.99 -54.17
CA ALA A 438 4.68 14.51 -54.10
C ALA A 438 4.54 12.98 -54.31
N ALA A 439 5.57 12.31 -54.83
CA ALA A 439 5.61 10.85 -54.93
C ALA A 439 6.14 10.18 -53.64
N MET A 440 6.53 10.98 -52.63
CA MET A 440 7.07 10.55 -51.34
C MET A 440 8.26 9.58 -51.49
N THR A 441 9.19 9.94 -52.39
CA THR A 441 10.36 9.10 -52.72
C THR A 441 11.63 9.52 -51.98
N VAL A 442 11.72 10.77 -51.50
CA VAL A 442 12.88 11.29 -50.77
C VAL A 442 12.44 11.85 -49.42
N GLU A 443 12.64 11.06 -48.35
CA GLU A 443 12.38 11.48 -46.97
C GLU A 443 13.36 12.59 -46.53
N ILE A 444 12.87 13.56 -45.76
CA ILE A 444 13.65 14.69 -45.24
C ILE A 444 13.40 14.92 -43.75
N ASP A 445 14.47 14.87 -42.95
CA ASP A 445 14.39 15.10 -41.50
C ASP A 445 14.28 16.59 -41.15
N ASN A 446 14.91 17.46 -41.96
CA ASN A 446 14.95 18.89 -41.72
C ASN A 446 14.18 19.69 -42.79
N THR A 447 12.95 20.06 -42.44
CA THR A 447 12.05 20.90 -43.24
C THR A 447 12.25 22.41 -43.03
N VAL A 448 13.07 22.80 -42.06
CA VAL A 448 13.37 24.19 -41.70
C VAL A 448 14.35 24.81 -42.71
N ILE A 449 14.17 26.10 -42.94
CA ILE A 449 15.15 26.99 -43.57
C ILE A 449 15.43 28.08 -42.54
N GLU A 450 16.69 28.30 -42.17
CA GLU A 450 17.05 29.30 -41.17
C GLU A 450 16.54 30.71 -41.54
N ARG A 451 16.08 31.44 -40.51
CA ARG A 451 15.51 32.79 -40.63
C ARG A 451 16.47 33.76 -41.33
N THR A 452 15.95 34.59 -42.26
CA THR A 452 16.71 35.66 -42.91
C THR A 452 16.77 36.94 -42.09
N ASN A 453 15.83 37.13 -41.16
CA ASN A 453 15.79 38.22 -40.19
C ASN A 453 15.83 37.65 -38.76
N ALA A 454 16.59 38.26 -37.85
CA ALA A 454 16.83 37.71 -36.51
C ALA A 454 15.71 37.95 -35.46
N HIS A 455 14.59 38.58 -35.82
CA HIS A 455 13.53 39.00 -34.88
C HIS A 455 12.17 39.12 -35.56
N HIS A 456 11.10 38.78 -34.84
CA HIS A 456 9.72 39.03 -35.27
C HIS A 456 9.35 40.52 -35.09
N ASP A 457 8.80 41.13 -36.13
CA ASP A 457 8.22 42.48 -36.11
C ASP A 457 6.69 42.35 -36.05
N PHE A 458 6.12 42.22 -34.85
CA PHE A 458 4.67 42.10 -34.65
C PHE A 458 3.93 43.41 -35.01
N GLY A 459 2.79 43.28 -35.67
CA GLY A 459 1.82 44.36 -35.85
C GLY A 459 0.74 44.34 -34.77
N ASP A 460 -0.14 45.35 -34.80
CA ASP A 460 -1.25 45.54 -33.85
C ASP A 460 -2.28 44.38 -33.88
N ASP A 461 -2.20 43.52 -34.89
CA ASP A 461 -2.95 42.26 -35.05
C ASP A 461 -2.29 41.06 -34.32
N TYR A 462 -1.21 41.29 -33.57
CA TYR A 462 -0.35 40.27 -32.94
C TYR A 462 0.29 39.30 -33.94
N VAL A 463 0.32 39.68 -35.22
CA VAL A 463 0.91 38.88 -36.30
C VAL A 463 2.17 39.57 -36.78
N CYS A 464 3.22 38.80 -37.01
CA CYS A 464 4.48 39.33 -37.48
C CYS A 464 4.37 39.83 -38.94
N LYS A 465 4.61 41.12 -39.17
CA LYS A 465 4.58 41.78 -40.49
C LYS A 465 5.51 41.12 -41.50
N ASN A 466 6.61 40.52 -41.02
CA ASN A 466 7.65 39.94 -41.84
C ASN A 466 7.43 38.44 -42.15
N CYS A 467 6.74 37.66 -41.30
CA CYS A 467 6.58 36.20 -41.48
C CYS A 467 5.17 35.64 -41.27
N SER A 468 4.20 36.49 -40.93
CA SER A 468 2.82 36.13 -40.60
C SER A 468 2.64 35.12 -39.45
N ALA A 469 3.68 34.88 -38.63
CA ALA A 469 3.54 34.11 -37.40
C ALA A 469 2.78 34.92 -36.34
N ALA A 470 1.83 34.29 -35.65
CA ALA A 470 1.19 34.88 -34.48
C ALA A 470 2.15 34.91 -33.29
N MET A 471 1.99 35.91 -32.42
CA MET A 471 2.72 35.99 -31.15
C MET A 471 2.34 34.80 -30.26
N PRO A 472 3.30 34.06 -29.67
CA PRO A 472 3.03 32.90 -28.81
C PRO A 472 2.09 33.26 -27.64
N GLU A 473 1.12 32.40 -27.33
CA GLU A 473 0.18 32.66 -26.23
C GLU A 473 0.71 32.09 -24.90
N ALA A 474 0.74 32.94 -23.87
CA ALA A 474 1.02 32.55 -22.49
C ALA A 474 -0.29 32.22 -21.76
N THR A 475 -0.27 31.21 -20.90
CA THR A 475 -1.43 30.76 -20.10
C THR A 475 -1.08 30.68 -18.61
N LEU A 476 -2.10 30.67 -17.75
CA LEU A 476 -1.89 30.53 -16.31
C LEU A 476 -1.41 29.13 -15.92
N GLY A 477 -0.54 29.07 -14.91
CA GLY A 477 -0.15 27.84 -14.22
C GLY A 477 1.35 27.57 -14.26
N ASP A 478 1.72 26.36 -13.85
CA ASP A 478 3.12 25.90 -13.83
C ASP A 478 3.46 25.07 -15.11
N ALA A 479 2.82 25.39 -16.25
CA ALA A 479 3.22 24.86 -17.54
C ALA A 479 4.47 25.63 -18.02
N ASP A 480 5.58 24.93 -18.24
CA ASP A 480 6.85 25.55 -18.56
C ASP A 480 6.82 26.19 -19.96
N ILE A 481 6.67 27.53 -20.00
CA ILE A 481 6.79 28.30 -21.24
C ILE A 481 8.27 28.40 -21.59
N VAL A 482 8.70 27.61 -22.56
CA VAL A 482 10.07 27.61 -23.10
C VAL A 482 10.33 28.91 -23.87
N VAL A 483 11.43 29.58 -23.55
CA VAL A 483 11.81 30.87 -24.15
C VAL A 483 12.88 30.67 -25.22
N GLU A 484 12.60 31.09 -26.46
CA GLU A 484 13.51 30.93 -27.61
C GLU A 484 14.66 31.96 -27.66
N LYS A 485 15.64 31.74 -28.53
CA LYS A 485 16.86 32.57 -28.67
C LYS A 485 16.71 33.69 -29.73
N THR A 486 17.10 34.92 -29.38
CA THR A 486 17.05 36.12 -30.25
C THR A 486 18.42 36.81 -30.42
N ASP A 487 18.88 37.04 -31.64
CA ASP A 487 20.31 37.36 -31.86
C ASP A 487 20.66 38.86 -31.96
N ASN A 488 19.93 39.78 -31.31
CA ASN A 488 20.19 41.22 -31.45
C ASN A 488 19.90 42.11 -30.21
N TYR A 489 20.88 42.96 -29.90
CA TYR A 489 20.99 43.83 -28.72
C TYR A 489 20.35 45.22 -28.88
N ASP A 490 20.23 45.72 -30.12
CA ASP A 490 19.97 47.14 -30.43
C ASP A 490 18.51 47.45 -30.83
N SER A 491 17.56 46.53 -30.62
CA SER A 491 16.14 46.75 -30.98
C SER A 491 15.28 47.16 -29.78
N GLN A 492 14.20 47.90 -30.04
CA GLN A 492 13.21 48.30 -29.02
C GLN A 492 12.52 47.11 -28.34
N TYR A 493 12.60 45.91 -28.93
CA TYR A 493 12.08 44.65 -28.41
C TYR A 493 13.19 43.60 -28.30
N GLY A 494 14.30 43.92 -27.60
CA GLY A 494 15.33 42.95 -27.20
C GLY A 494 14.84 41.92 -26.16
N TYR A 495 13.61 41.43 -26.32
CA TYR A 495 12.84 40.57 -25.42
C TYR A 495 12.10 39.52 -26.27
N ASN A 496 11.95 38.30 -25.75
CA ASN A 496 10.99 37.35 -26.29
C ASN A 496 9.58 37.76 -25.89
N LEU A 497 8.70 37.98 -26.88
CA LEU A 497 7.35 38.52 -26.68
C LEU A 497 6.27 37.43 -26.68
N PHE A 498 5.44 37.42 -25.65
CA PHE A 498 4.30 36.53 -25.47
C PHE A 498 3.00 37.33 -25.34
N LYS A 499 1.94 36.85 -25.99
CA LYS A 499 0.59 37.40 -25.89
C LYS A 499 -0.12 36.73 -24.71
N TYR A 500 -0.68 37.51 -23.79
CA TYR A 500 -1.54 37.02 -22.73
C TYR A 500 -2.94 37.64 -22.87
N VAL A 501 -3.97 36.80 -22.95
CA VAL A 501 -5.38 37.24 -22.90
C VAL A 501 -5.86 36.98 -21.48
N ALA A 502 -6.31 38.03 -20.79
CA ALA A 502 -6.67 37.90 -19.38
C ALA A 502 -7.97 37.10 -19.18
N ASP A 503 -7.89 35.99 -18.44
CA ASP A 503 -9.05 35.14 -18.11
C ASP A 503 -9.92 35.70 -16.97
N GLY A 504 -9.41 36.71 -16.25
CA GLY A 504 -10.17 37.56 -15.33
C GLY A 504 -9.67 39.00 -15.32
N THR A 505 -10.47 39.91 -14.78
CA THR A 505 -10.04 41.26 -14.38
C THR A 505 -9.30 41.15 -13.05
N GLY A 506 -8.27 41.95 -12.79
CA GLY A 506 -7.48 41.94 -11.55
C GLY A 506 -5.98 41.95 -11.79
N THR A 507 -5.16 41.42 -10.89
CA THR A 507 -3.69 41.53 -11.00
C THR A 507 -3.07 40.28 -11.66
N LEU A 508 -2.25 40.47 -12.68
CA LEU A 508 -1.39 39.44 -13.25
C LEU A 508 -0.02 39.48 -12.57
N HIS A 509 0.47 38.32 -12.15
CA HIS A 509 1.82 38.10 -11.67
C HIS A 509 2.61 37.29 -12.70
N VAL A 510 3.81 37.74 -13.05
CA VAL A 510 4.72 37.09 -14.00
C VAL A 510 6.06 36.90 -13.30
N LYS A 511 6.57 35.67 -13.24
CA LYS A 511 7.91 35.36 -12.71
C LYS A 511 8.66 34.41 -13.64
N SER A 512 9.94 34.71 -13.90
CA SER A 512 10.86 33.79 -14.57
C SER A 512 11.52 32.82 -13.60
N TYR A 513 12.12 31.76 -14.13
CA TYR A 513 13.06 30.89 -13.45
C TYR A 513 14.21 30.54 -14.40
N GLY A 514 15.46 30.81 -14.01
CA GLY A 514 16.64 30.42 -14.80
C GLY A 514 18.00 30.75 -14.16
N ASP A 515 19.06 30.24 -14.80
CA ASP A 515 20.44 30.27 -14.28
C ASP A 515 21.17 31.62 -14.39
N ALA A 516 20.54 32.66 -14.93
CA ALA A 516 21.13 34.00 -15.07
C ALA A 516 20.13 35.13 -14.77
N ASP A 517 20.66 36.31 -14.44
CA ASP A 517 19.89 37.52 -14.17
C ASP A 517 18.95 37.86 -15.34
N THR A 518 17.65 37.99 -15.07
CA THR A 518 16.63 38.29 -16.08
C THR A 518 15.98 39.67 -15.89
N GLU A 519 15.43 40.20 -16.98
CA GLU A 519 14.62 41.42 -17.02
C GLU A 519 13.28 41.14 -17.73
N GLY A 520 12.22 41.78 -17.24
CA GLY A 520 10.87 41.60 -17.76
C GLY A 520 10.13 42.93 -17.96
N ALA A 521 9.35 43.00 -19.03
CA ALA A 521 8.53 44.16 -19.38
C ALA A 521 7.14 43.73 -19.87
N LEU A 522 6.15 44.62 -19.73
CA LEU A 522 4.76 44.38 -20.13
C LEU A 522 4.21 45.61 -20.87
N TRP A 523 3.47 45.37 -21.96
CA TRP A 523 2.80 46.39 -22.77
C TRP A 523 1.32 46.09 -22.92
N THR A 524 0.52 47.15 -23.09
CA THR A 524 -0.92 47.08 -23.38
C THR A 524 -1.25 47.07 -24.88
N SER A 525 -0.27 47.32 -25.74
CA SER A 525 -0.38 47.18 -27.19
C SER A 525 0.97 46.89 -27.83
N VAL A 526 0.98 46.23 -28.99
CA VAL A 526 2.20 46.14 -29.81
C VAL A 526 2.61 47.56 -30.22
N GLY A 527 3.89 47.88 -30.29
CA GLY A 527 4.35 49.24 -30.61
C GLY A 527 4.24 50.27 -29.46
N GLY A 528 3.61 49.92 -28.34
CA GLY A 528 3.24 50.86 -27.27
C GLY A 528 4.39 51.30 -26.35
N GLU A 529 4.09 52.28 -25.50
CA GLU A 529 4.95 52.57 -24.34
C GLU A 529 4.90 51.42 -23.33
N VAL A 530 6.00 51.19 -22.61
CA VAL A 530 6.11 50.15 -21.58
C VAL A 530 5.11 50.48 -20.45
N ALA A 531 4.18 49.57 -20.19
CA ALA A 531 3.15 49.75 -19.16
C ALA A 531 3.67 49.36 -17.76
N SER A 532 4.56 48.37 -17.69
CA SER A 532 5.35 48.04 -16.50
C SER A 532 6.65 47.35 -16.92
N SER A 533 7.73 47.57 -16.17
CA SER A 533 9.01 46.87 -16.36
C SER A 533 9.74 46.78 -15.04
N VAL A 534 10.39 45.64 -14.79
CA VAL A 534 11.17 45.40 -13.58
C VAL A 534 12.56 44.93 -13.95
N ASN A 535 13.55 45.66 -13.45
CA ASN A 535 14.96 45.30 -13.51
C ASN A 535 15.38 44.87 -12.10
N ASN A 536 16.04 43.72 -11.98
CA ASN A 536 16.46 43.17 -10.69
C ASN A 536 17.72 43.89 -10.18
N ASP A 537 17.55 45.11 -9.65
CA ASP A 537 18.63 46.00 -9.18
C ASP A 537 18.76 46.07 -7.64
N ASP A 538 18.02 45.25 -6.90
CA ASP A 538 18.18 45.17 -5.44
C ASP A 538 19.41 44.32 -5.07
N SER A 539 20.56 44.99 -4.99
CA SER A 539 21.88 44.47 -4.61
C SER A 539 21.99 43.78 -3.22
N SER A 540 20.85 43.49 -2.57
CA SER A 540 20.75 42.78 -1.29
C SER A 540 20.14 41.37 -1.38
N SER A 541 19.54 41.00 -2.52
CA SER A 541 18.95 39.67 -2.73
C SER A 541 19.88 38.75 -3.54
N SER A 542 19.66 37.43 -3.45
CA SER A 542 20.38 36.41 -4.22
C SER A 542 19.52 35.76 -5.30
N GLU A 543 18.38 36.36 -5.67
CA GLU A 543 17.51 35.85 -6.73
C GLU A 543 17.98 36.40 -8.09
N THR A 544 18.07 35.53 -9.10
CA THR A 544 18.40 35.86 -10.50
C THR A 544 17.15 36.20 -11.33
N ASP A 545 15.97 35.91 -10.80
CA ASP A 545 14.69 35.96 -11.52
C ASP A 545 13.99 37.31 -11.42
N PHE A 546 13.37 37.78 -12.51
CA PHE A 546 12.47 38.93 -12.46
C PHE A 546 11.09 38.52 -11.93
N SER A 547 10.42 39.46 -11.25
CA SER A 547 9.01 39.35 -10.86
C SER A 547 8.29 40.65 -11.20
N LEU A 548 7.22 40.55 -12.00
CA LEU A 548 6.44 41.69 -12.46
C LEU A 548 4.96 41.49 -12.09
N THR A 549 4.33 42.56 -11.62
CA THR A 549 2.90 42.62 -11.32
C THR A 549 2.23 43.71 -12.14
N PHE A 550 1.05 43.43 -12.69
CA PHE A 550 0.31 44.38 -13.53
C PHE A 550 -1.20 44.16 -13.48
N ASP A 551 -1.99 45.23 -13.43
CA ASP A 551 -3.46 45.11 -13.42
C ASP A 551 -4.01 44.93 -14.85
N VAL A 552 -4.78 43.87 -15.03
CA VAL A 552 -5.38 43.40 -16.28
C VAL A 552 -6.91 43.39 -16.20
N THR A 553 -7.57 43.43 -17.35
CA THR A 553 -9.04 43.37 -17.48
C THR A 553 -9.44 42.15 -18.29
N GLN A 554 -10.47 41.42 -17.86
CA GLN A 554 -10.92 40.19 -18.51
C GLN A 554 -11.18 40.40 -20.01
N GLY A 555 -10.60 39.54 -20.85
CA GLY A 555 -10.72 39.59 -22.30
C GLY A 555 -9.79 40.59 -22.99
N GLU A 556 -9.16 41.53 -22.26
CA GLU A 556 -8.12 42.38 -22.81
C GLU A 556 -6.82 41.60 -23.04
N THR A 557 -6.01 42.08 -23.98
CA THR A 557 -4.75 41.46 -24.38
C THR A 557 -3.55 42.28 -23.91
N TYR A 558 -2.57 41.60 -23.35
CA TYR A 558 -1.32 42.14 -22.83
C TYR A 558 -0.15 41.43 -23.49
N ILE A 559 1.00 42.10 -23.56
CA ILE A 559 2.22 41.56 -24.16
C ILE A 559 3.28 41.51 -23.08
N ILE A 560 3.89 40.35 -22.88
CA ILE A 560 4.92 40.09 -21.88
C ILE A 560 6.24 39.88 -22.62
N GLY A 561 7.29 40.60 -22.24
CA GLY A 561 8.64 40.48 -22.78
C GLY A 561 9.63 39.97 -21.74
N VAL A 562 10.50 39.03 -22.12
CA VAL A 562 11.53 38.45 -21.24
C VAL A 562 12.92 38.40 -21.90
N ARG A 563 13.99 38.78 -21.17
CA ARG A 563 15.40 38.77 -21.62
C ARG A 563 16.40 38.59 -20.46
N GLN A 564 17.71 38.50 -20.76
CA GLN A 564 18.76 38.57 -19.73
C GLN A 564 19.18 40.01 -19.40
N LYS A 565 19.63 40.25 -18.17
CA LYS A 565 20.14 41.55 -17.68
C LYS A 565 21.43 42.00 -18.37
N SER A 566 22.23 41.06 -18.89
CA SER A 566 23.35 41.35 -19.80
C SER A 566 22.93 42.01 -21.13
N HIS A 567 21.62 42.09 -21.37
CA HIS A 567 20.99 42.44 -22.66
C HIS A 567 21.23 41.39 -23.74
N GLU A 568 21.76 40.21 -23.38
CA GLU A 568 21.84 39.03 -24.22
C GLU A 568 20.49 38.31 -24.28
N ALA A 569 20.31 37.47 -25.30
CA ALA A 569 19.17 36.57 -25.34
C ALA A 569 19.31 35.40 -24.37
N ILE A 570 18.15 34.88 -24.03
CA ILE A 570 18.01 33.69 -23.23
C ILE A 570 18.45 32.46 -24.04
N GLU A 571 19.26 31.61 -23.40
CA GLU A 571 19.81 30.37 -23.96
C GLU A 571 19.78 29.29 -22.87
N GLY A 572 18.97 28.24 -23.07
CA GLY A 572 18.77 27.13 -22.12
C GLY A 572 17.30 26.95 -21.71
N ASP A 573 17.07 26.07 -20.73
CA ASP A 573 15.74 25.71 -20.22
C ASP A 573 15.18 26.78 -19.25
N TYR A 574 14.88 27.97 -19.77
CA TYR A 574 14.27 29.06 -18.99
C TYR A 574 12.75 28.93 -19.00
N ILE A 575 12.17 29.12 -17.81
CA ILE A 575 10.74 28.93 -17.56
C ILE A 575 10.10 30.29 -17.24
N LEU A 576 8.98 30.60 -17.88
CA LEU A 576 8.12 31.73 -17.51
C LEU A 576 6.81 31.21 -16.91
N ARG A 577 6.48 31.59 -15.66
CA ARG A 577 5.22 31.24 -15.00
C ARG A 577 4.31 32.47 -14.85
N LEU A 578 3.04 32.32 -15.20
CA LEU A 578 1.99 33.33 -15.04
C LEU A 578 1.00 32.89 -13.96
N ARG A 579 0.62 33.81 -13.07
CA ARG A 579 -0.38 33.59 -12.04
C ARG A 579 -1.37 34.76 -11.99
N GLY A 580 -2.66 34.44 -12.06
CA GLY A 580 -3.76 35.39 -12.11
C GLY A 580 -4.37 35.67 -10.74
N SER A 581 -4.92 36.86 -10.55
CA SER A 581 -5.49 37.34 -9.28
C SER A 581 -6.80 38.09 -9.55
N TRP A 582 -7.92 37.38 -9.52
CA TRP A 582 -9.13 37.82 -10.24
C TRP A 582 -10.21 38.53 -9.41
N THR A 583 -10.47 39.80 -9.73
CA THR A 583 -11.56 40.63 -9.20
C THR A 583 -12.93 40.04 -9.51
N GLU A 584 -13.22 39.31 -10.59
CA GLU A 584 -14.56 38.64 -10.69
C GLU A 584 -14.82 37.60 -9.58
N THR A 585 -13.75 37.11 -8.95
CA THR A 585 -13.80 36.24 -7.75
C THR A 585 -13.77 37.08 -6.47
N ALA A 586 -13.17 38.27 -6.52
CA ALA A 586 -12.97 39.17 -5.38
C ALA A 586 -14.12 40.19 -5.20
N ASP A 587 -14.78 40.64 -6.26
CA ASP A 587 -15.95 41.53 -6.34
C ASP A 587 -17.23 40.80 -5.93
N ARG A 588 -17.32 39.49 -6.21
CA ARG A 588 -18.35 38.62 -5.62
C ARG A 588 -18.16 38.42 -4.12
N MET A 589 -17.01 38.78 -3.56
CA MET A 589 -16.59 38.38 -2.22
C MET A 589 -16.00 39.51 -1.36
N ASP A 590 -15.95 40.76 -1.82
CA ASP A 590 -15.27 41.91 -1.21
C ASP A 590 -13.85 41.60 -0.68
N ILE A 591 -12.92 41.16 -1.54
CA ILE A 591 -11.51 40.83 -1.16
C ILE A 591 -10.52 41.54 -2.09
N GLU A 592 -9.32 41.87 -1.59
CA GLU A 592 -8.21 42.38 -2.40
C GLU A 592 -7.58 41.32 -3.33
N PRO A 593 -6.82 41.72 -4.38
CA PRO A 593 -6.10 40.81 -5.25
C PRO A 593 -5.18 39.82 -4.51
N PHE A 594 -5.53 38.54 -4.63
CA PHE A 594 -4.74 37.33 -4.37
C PHE A 594 -3.22 37.52 -4.60
N VAL A 595 -2.40 37.13 -3.62
CA VAL A 595 -0.95 36.93 -3.76
C VAL A 595 -0.61 35.45 -3.55
N TRP A 596 0.14 34.85 -4.48
CA TRP A 596 0.46 33.42 -4.50
C TRP A 596 1.78 33.11 -3.81
N THR A 597 1.76 32.43 -2.66
CA THR A 597 2.93 31.80 -2.05
C THR A 597 2.88 30.27 -2.22
N GLY A 598 4.05 29.66 -2.50
CA GLY A 598 4.20 28.23 -2.81
C GLY A 598 4.25 27.89 -4.31
N GLU A 599 4.71 26.67 -4.62
CA GLU A 599 4.84 26.10 -5.97
C GLU A 599 3.90 24.91 -6.25
N GLY A 600 3.06 24.53 -5.29
CA GLY A 600 2.19 23.36 -5.44
C GLY A 600 2.89 22.01 -5.29
N THR A 601 4.15 21.99 -4.81
CA THR A 601 4.91 20.75 -4.58
C THR A 601 4.83 20.34 -3.11
N GLY A 602 5.19 19.09 -2.77
CA GLY A 602 5.24 18.65 -1.38
C GLY A 602 6.27 19.40 -0.50
N ALA A 603 7.27 20.04 -1.12
CA ALA A 603 8.26 20.87 -0.44
C ALA A 603 7.85 22.36 -0.35
N SER A 604 7.04 22.82 -1.30
CA SER A 604 6.55 24.19 -1.42
C SER A 604 5.06 24.17 -1.81
N PRO A 605 4.15 23.80 -0.89
CA PRO A 605 2.72 23.69 -1.18
C PRO A 605 2.10 25.07 -1.37
N TYR A 606 1.02 25.19 -2.17
CA TYR A 606 0.30 26.45 -2.29
C TYR A 606 -0.35 26.85 -0.96
N GLU A 607 -0.17 28.10 -0.54
CA GLU A 607 -0.72 28.61 0.71
C GLU A 607 -2.13 29.20 0.51
N LEU A 608 -3.11 28.63 1.21
CA LEU A 608 -4.52 28.95 1.06
C LEU A 608 -5.02 29.77 2.26
N THR A 609 -5.32 31.05 2.05
CA THR A 609 -5.77 31.99 3.11
C THR A 609 -7.25 32.36 3.02
N SER A 610 -7.97 31.92 1.99
CA SER A 610 -9.41 32.21 1.83
C SER A 610 -10.14 31.15 1.02
N ALA A 611 -11.49 31.21 1.03
CA ALA A 611 -12.32 30.27 0.27
C ALA A 611 -12.12 30.40 -1.25
N CYS A 612 -11.66 31.57 -1.74
CA CYS A 612 -11.21 31.74 -3.13
C CYS A 612 -10.00 30.86 -3.45
N HIS A 613 -9.01 30.79 -2.54
CA HIS A 613 -7.82 29.95 -2.72
C HIS A 613 -8.21 28.47 -2.78
N LEU A 614 -9.13 28.04 -1.92
CA LEU A 614 -9.62 26.65 -1.91
C LEU A 614 -10.46 26.30 -3.15
N LEU A 615 -11.33 27.20 -3.61
CA LEU A 615 -12.09 27.04 -4.85
C LEU A 615 -11.18 27.00 -6.10
N TRP A 616 -10.15 27.84 -6.14
CA TRP A 616 -9.14 27.77 -7.19
C TRP A 616 -8.40 26.43 -7.16
N PHE A 617 -8.00 25.95 -5.98
CA PHE A 617 -7.28 24.68 -5.86
C PHE A 617 -8.15 23.50 -6.34
N ALA A 618 -9.44 23.51 -6.03
CA ALA A 618 -10.40 22.55 -6.57
C ALA A 618 -10.44 22.58 -8.11
N LYS A 619 -10.48 23.77 -8.73
CA LYS A 619 -10.43 23.92 -10.20
C LYS A 619 -9.10 23.45 -10.80
N LEU A 620 -7.97 23.81 -10.19
CA LEU A 620 -6.63 23.40 -10.64
C LEU A 620 -6.50 21.87 -10.70
N VAL A 621 -6.91 21.19 -9.62
CA VAL A 621 -6.91 19.72 -9.53
C VAL A 621 -7.89 19.12 -10.55
N ASN A 622 -9.12 19.65 -10.62
CA ASN A 622 -10.14 19.15 -11.53
C ASN A 622 -9.77 19.35 -13.03
N ASN A 623 -8.95 20.35 -13.35
CA ASN A 623 -8.41 20.60 -14.69
C ASN A 623 -7.17 19.75 -15.05
N GLY A 624 -6.74 18.83 -14.17
CA GLY A 624 -5.73 17.81 -14.49
C GLY A 624 -4.42 17.87 -13.71
N ASN A 625 -4.22 18.87 -12.84
CA ASN A 625 -3.05 18.91 -11.95
C ASN A 625 -3.29 18.04 -10.70
N THR A 626 -3.33 16.72 -10.90
CA THR A 626 -3.68 15.73 -9.85
C THR A 626 -2.62 15.58 -8.76
N THR A 627 -1.42 16.13 -8.95
CA THR A 627 -0.30 16.11 -7.98
C THR A 627 -0.22 17.36 -7.10
N ALA A 628 -1.01 18.39 -7.37
CA ALA A 628 -0.93 19.68 -6.68
C ALA A 628 -1.04 19.54 -5.15
N CYS A 629 -0.14 20.20 -4.43
CA CYS A 629 -0.06 20.18 -2.97
C CYS A 629 -0.42 21.55 -2.39
N ALA A 630 -1.13 21.57 -1.25
CA ALA A 630 -1.59 22.82 -0.63
C ALA A 630 -1.53 22.78 0.91
N ARG A 631 -1.43 23.95 1.53
CA ARG A 631 -1.48 24.16 2.98
C ARG A 631 -2.43 25.31 3.32
N LEU A 632 -3.28 25.17 4.34
CA LEU A 632 -4.09 26.28 4.85
C LEU A 632 -3.25 27.22 5.72
N GLU A 633 -3.40 28.53 5.55
CA GLU A 633 -2.75 29.54 6.40
C GLU A 633 -3.74 30.35 7.26
N ALA A 634 -5.01 30.35 6.88
CA ALA A 634 -6.09 30.98 7.63
C ALA A 634 -7.30 30.06 7.74
N ASP A 635 -8.21 30.38 8.66
CA ASP A 635 -9.52 29.76 8.72
C ASP A 635 -10.34 30.20 7.48
N ILE A 636 -11.05 29.24 6.89
CA ILE A 636 -11.74 29.36 5.60
C ILE A 636 -13.25 29.35 5.84
N ASP A 637 -13.93 30.44 5.49
CA ASP A 637 -15.41 30.50 5.48
C ASP A 637 -15.94 30.27 4.06
N MET A 638 -16.57 29.11 3.87
CA MET A 638 -17.13 28.68 2.59
C MET A 638 -18.47 29.33 2.23
N SER A 639 -19.08 30.12 3.13
CA SER A 639 -20.43 30.69 2.94
C SER A 639 -20.60 31.61 1.72
N LYS A 640 -19.50 32.13 1.16
CA LYS A 640 -19.48 32.90 -0.09
C LYS A 640 -19.25 32.06 -1.36
N VAL A 641 -18.88 30.79 -1.20
CA VAL A 641 -18.57 29.83 -2.27
C VAL A 641 -19.65 28.76 -2.42
N CYS A 642 -20.22 28.31 -1.30
CA CYS A 642 -21.33 27.37 -1.26
C CYS A 642 -22.29 27.66 -0.10
N HIS A 643 -23.59 27.57 -0.36
CA HIS A 643 -24.67 27.75 0.61
C HIS A 643 -25.99 27.21 0.04
N ALA A 644 -26.91 26.87 0.94
CA ALA A 644 -28.30 26.59 0.56
C ALA A 644 -28.98 27.83 -0.06
N ALA A 645 -30.10 27.62 -0.76
CA ALA A 645 -30.98 28.73 -1.15
C ALA A 645 -31.62 29.41 0.07
N ASP A 646 -31.80 30.73 -0.01
CA ASP A 646 -32.64 31.51 0.92
C ASP A 646 -33.63 32.35 0.12
N GLU A 647 -34.82 31.80 -0.07
CA GLU A 647 -35.92 32.42 -0.80
C GLU A 647 -36.36 33.76 -0.19
N ASN A 648 -36.18 33.98 1.12
CA ASN A 648 -36.60 35.21 1.79
C ASN A 648 -35.69 36.39 1.47
N ASN A 649 -34.42 36.11 1.19
CA ASN A 649 -33.41 37.10 0.82
C ASN A 649 -33.05 37.08 -0.68
N GLY A 650 -33.72 36.22 -1.48
CA GLY A 650 -33.51 36.11 -2.93
C GLY A 650 -32.19 35.43 -3.33
N VAL A 651 -31.60 34.63 -2.43
CA VAL A 651 -30.30 33.99 -2.62
C VAL A 651 -30.51 32.58 -3.22
N ALA A 652 -29.92 32.33 -4.39
CA ALA A 652 -29.96 31.01 -5.04
C ALA A 652 -29.03 29.99 -4.35
N GLU A 653 -29.26 28.70 -4.55
CA GLU A 653 -28.36 27.65 -4.04
C GLU A 653 -27.01 27.63 -4.78
N LEU A 654 -25.91 27.48 -4.05
CA LEU A 654 -24.58 27.18 -4.58
C LEU A 654 -24.02 25.95 -3.86
N SER A 655 -23.82 24.84 -4.58
CA SER A 655 -23.30 23.59 -4.04
C SER A 655 -21.79 23.48 -4.30
N TRP A 656 -21.01 23.02 -3.33
CA TRP A 656 -19.57 22.80 -3.50
C TRP A 656 -19.28 21.64 -4.46
N GLU A 657 -18.40 21.88 -5.42
CA GLU A 657 -17.86 20.86 -6.31
C GLU A 657 -16.58 20.27 -5.68
N PRO A 658 -16.52 18.95 -5.40
CA PRO A 658 -15.39 18.36 -4.71
C PRO A 658 -14.04 18.56 -5.41
N ILE A 659 -12.98 18.68 -4.61
CA ILE A 659 -11.59 18.62 -5.08
C ILE A 659 -11.36 17.20 -5.59
N SER A 660 -10.98 17.07 -6.86
CA SER A 660 -10.84 15.80 -7.60
C SER A 660 -12.15 15.05 -7.85
N LYS A 661 -12.17 14.32 -8.97
CA LYS A 661 -13.28 13.48 -9.42
C LYS A 661 -12.73 12.12 -9.81
N ARG A 662 -13.58 11.09 -9.87
CA ARG A 662 -13.17 9.73 -10.27
C ARG A 662 -12.49 9.65 -11.66
N SER A 663 -12.71 10.63 -12.54
CA SER A 663 -12.01 10.77 -13.83
C SER A 663 -10.59 11.33 -13.70
N ASN A 664 -10.36 12.22 -12.74
CA ASN A 664 -9.10 12.91 -12.44
C ASN A 664 -8.79 12.74 -10.94
N PRO A 665 -8.46 11.52 -10.46
CA PRO A 665 -8.24 11.26 -9.04
C PRO A 665 -6.99 11.97 -8.55
N TRP A 666 -7.07 12.63 -7.40
CA TRP A 666 -5.95 13.39 -6.84
C TRP A 666 -5.02 12.50 -6.00
N HIS A 667 -3.73 12.85 -6.01
CA HIS A 667 -2.68 12.11 -5.31
C HIS A 667 -1.47 12.98 -4.90
N GLY A 668 -1.74 14.18 -4.41
CA GLY A 668 -0.77 15.07 -3.76
C GLY A 668 -0.83 15.03 -2.22
N SER A 669 -0.42 16.13 -1.58
CA SER A 669 -0.55 16.35 -0.14
C SER A 669 -1.34 17.61 0.21
N PHE A 670 -2.25 17.53 1.19
CA PHE A 670 -3.02 18.66 1.69
C PHE A 670 -2.86 18.82 3.21
N ASP A 671 -2.34 19.96 3.65
CA ASP A 671 -2.06 20.25 5.06
C ASP A 671 -3.02 21.32 5.58
N GLY A 672 -3.97 20.92 6.43
CA GLY A 672 -4.91 21.83 7.06
C GLY A 672 -4.29 22.77 8.10
N ASN A 673 -3.05 22.53 8.55
CA ASN A 673 -2.31 23.39 9.49
C ASN A 673 -3.12 23.78 10.75
N ASN A 674 -4.01 22.88 11.20
CA ASN A 674 -5.00 23.07 12.28
C ASN A 674 -5.98 24.24 12.06
N LYS A 675 -6.19 24.65 10.81
CA LYS A 675 -7.17 25.67 10.42
C LYS A 675 -8.56 25.07 10.25
N THR A 676 -9.56 25.93 10.36
CA THR A 676 -10.98 25.59 10.28
C THR A 676 -11.53 25.86 8.89
N ILE A 677 -12.17 24.88 8.26
CA ILE A 677 -13.06 25.06 7.11
C ILE A 677 -14.50 25.09 7.65
N SER A 678 -15.17 26.22 7.50
CA SER A 678 -16.52 26.46 8.03
C SER A 678 -17.55 26.63 6.91
N ASN A 679 -18.81 26.28 7.20
CA ASN A 679 -19.96 26.44 6.30
C ASN A 679 -19.88 25.66 4.97
N LEU A 680 -19.13 24.55 4.92
CA LEU A 680 -19.08 23.68 3.73
C LEU A 680 -20.47 23.11 3.44
N TYR A 681 -21.03 23.44 2.27
CA TYR A 681 -22.34 23.01 1.82
C TYR A 681 -22.26 22.20 0.52
N ILE A 682 -22.77 20.96 0.55
CA ILE A 682 -22.87 20.08 -0.62
C ILE A 682 -24.30 19.58 -0.73
N ASN A 683 -24.92 19.80 -1.88
CA ASN A 683 -26.16 19.16 -2.32
C ASN A 683 -25.90 18.52 -3.69
N THR A 684 -26.00 17.18 -3.80
CA THR A 684 -25.58 16.47 -5.01
C THR A 684 -26.32 15.14 -5.27
N SER A 685 -26.30 14.74 -6.54
CA SER A 685 -26.69 13.41 -7.03
C SER A 685 -25.54 12.67 -7.73
N ALA A 686 -24.33 13.21 -7.69
CA ALA A 686 -23.11 12.53 -8.13
C ALA A 686 -22.47 11.75 -6.98
N GLN A 687 -21.88 10.59 -7.29
CA GLN A 687 -21.10 9.79 -6.35
C GLN A 687 -19.85 10.56 -5.86
N ASN A 688 -19.34 10.17 -4.69
CA ASN A 688 -18.13 10.73 -4.06
C ASN A 688 -18.31 12.17 -3.57
N SER A 689 -19.18 12.34 -2.56
CA SER A 689 -19.40 13.63 -1.91
C SER A 689 -18.47 13.84 -0.70
N GLY A 690 -17.93 15.06 -0.59
CA GLY A 690 -17.01 15.49 0.46
C GLY A 690 -16.26 16.76 0.03
N LEU A 691 -15.36 17.27 0.89
CA LEU A 691 -14.41 18.31 0.44
C LEU A 691 -13.60 17.82 -0.77
N PHE A 692 -13.16 16.56 -0.72
CA PHE A 692 -12.56 15.80 -1.82
C PHE A 692 -13.54 14.75 -2.37
N GLY A 693 -13.47 14.50 -3.67
CA GLY A 693 -14.24 13.44 -4.33
C GLY A 693 -13.59 12.07 -4.18
N SER A 694 -12.66 11.75 -5.08
CA SER A 694 -12.02 10.43 -5.17
C SER A 694 -10.50 10.57 -5.22
N ILE A 695 -9.83 10.00 -4.22
CA ILE A 695 -8.37 10.04 -4.03
C ILE A 695 -7.80 8.67 -4.38
N SER A 696 -6.89 8.63 -5.35
CA SER A 696 -6.23 7.39 -5.78
C SER A 696 -4.94 7.69 -6.54
N GLY A 697 -3.78 7.40 -5.94
CA GLY A 697 -2.46 7.60 -6.55
C GLY A 697 -1.82 6.36 -7.17
N GLY A 698 -2.55 5.23 -7.20
CA GLY A 698 -2.04 3.93 -7.69
C GLY A 698 -0.89 3.39 -6.85
N ASN A 699 0.34 3.84 -7.11
CA ASN A 699 1.54 3.51 -6.33
C ASN A 699 2.11 4.71 -5.54
N VAL A 700 1.59 5.93 -5.75
CA VAL A 700 1.98 7.13 -4.99
C VAL A 700 0.98 7.31 -3.86
N LYS A 701 1.47 7.47 -2.63
CA LYS A 701 0.64 7.54 -1.44
C LYS A 701 0.23 8.99 -1.17
N SER A 702 -1.07 9.27 -1.23
CA SER A 702 -1.64 10.59 -0.96
C SER A 702 -1.64 10.88 0.54
N SER A 703 -1.64 12.15 0.95
CA SER A 703 -1.77 12.51 2.37
C SER A 703 -2.67 13.72 2.61
N ILE A 704 -3.59 13.64 3.57
CA ILE A 704 -4.36 14.79 4.06
C ILE A 704 -4.27 14.85 5.58
N LYS A 705 -3.96 16.03 6.15
CA LYS A 705 -3.83 16.17 7.60
C LYS A 705 -4.40 17.46 8.18
N ASP A 706 -4.68 17.45 9.48
CA ASP A 706 -4.79 18.61 10.37
C ASP A 706 -5.86 19.65 9.97
N ILE A 707 -7.06 19.20 9.54
CA ILE A 707 -8.20 20.06 9.17
C ILE A 707 -9.28 20.02 10.25
N ILE A 708 -9.78 21.19 10.67
CA ILE A 708 -10.98 21.33 11.50
C ILE A 708 -12.17 21.69 10.59
N PHE A 709 -13.34 21.11 10.83
CA PHE A 709 -14.57 21.38 10.08
C PHE A 709 -15.69 21.87 11.00
N GLU A 710 -16.35 22.97 10.61
CA GLU A 710 -17.50 23.52 11.32
C GLU A 710 -18.69 23.81 10.39
N LYS A 711 -19.90 23.66 10.92
CA LYS A 711 -21.18 23.94 10.23
C LYS A 711 -21.28 23.26 8.85
N VAL A 712 -20.77 22.04 8.72
CA VAL A 712 -20.83 21.26 7.48
C VAL A 712 -22.26 20.81 7.21
N ASN A 713 -22.74 20.90 5.97
CA ASN A 713 -24.02 20.34 5.58
C ASN A 713 -23.90 19.62 4.24
N ILE A 714 -23.91 18.29 4.28
CA ILE A 714 -23.79 17.44 3.09
C ILE A 714 -25.09 16.66 2.91
N THR A 715 -25.72 16.81 1.75
CA THR A 715 -26.82 15.99 1.27
C THR A 715 -26.41 15.34 -0.05
N SER A 716 -26.32 14.02 -0.07
CA SER A 716 -26.02 13.23 -1.28
C SER A 716 -27.11 12.20 -1.52
N THR A 717 -27.56 12.10 -2.78
CA THR A 717 -28.47 11.05 -3.24
C THR A 717 -27.75 9.87 -3.91
N ALA A 718 -26.41 9.89 -3.92
CA ALA A 718 -25.54 8.87 -4.51
C ALA A 718 -24.48 8.36 -3.53
N ASP A 719 -23.89 7.22 -3.88
CA ASP A 719 -22.96 6.46 -3.02
C ASP A 719 -21.65 7.23 -2.74
N TYR A 720 -20.98 6.80 -1.66
CA TYR A 720 -19.70 7.32 -1.18
C TYR A 720 -19.80 8.77 -0.70
N SER A 721 -20.03 8.93 0.60
CA SER A 721 -20.19 10.26 1.22
C SER A 721 -19.39 10.36 2.51
N GLY A 722 -18.52 11.37 2.62
CA GLY A 722 -17.77 11.66 3.83
C GLY A 722 -17.42 13.15 3.91
N VAL A 723 -17.33 13.71 5.11
CA VAL A 723 -17.05 15.16 5.26
C VAL A 723 -15.73 15.56 4.61
N LEU A 724 -14.69 14.75 4.82
CA LEU A 724 -13.42 14.98 4.13
C LEU A 724 -13.47 14.46 2.70
N VAL A 725 -13.84 13.20 2.51
CA VAL A 725 -13.68 12.51 1.22
C VAL A 725 -14.72 11.42 0.99
N GLY A 726 -15.23 11.35 -0.25
CA GLY A 726 -16.11 10.27 -0.71
C GLY A 726 -15.39 8.92 -0.79
N GLU A 727 -14.36 8.83 -1.64
CA GLU A 727 -13.56 7.61 -1.87
C GLU A 727 -12.06 7.88 -1.63
N ALA A 728 -11.42 7.10 -0.76
CA ALA A 728 -9.99 7.21 -0.45
C ALA A 728 -9.26 5.87 -0.59
N SER A 729 -8.45 5.75 -1.64
CA SER A 729 -7.54 4.62 -1.87
C SER A 729 -6.09 5.02 -1.61
N TYR A 730 -5.31 4.13 -0.96
CA TYR A 730 -3.86 4.26 -0.76
C TYR A 730 -3.44 5.63 -0.18
N THR A 731 -4.10 6.06 0.90
CA THR A 731 -3.98 7.41 1.47
C THR A 731 -3.65 7.38 2.96
N ASP A 732 -2.85 8.34 3.45
CA ASP A 732 -2.72 8.67 4.88
C ASP A 732 -3.61 9.86 5.24
N ILE A 733 -4.57 9.67 6.15
CA ILE A 733 -5.48 10.69 6.66
C ILE A 733 -5.16 10.90 8.15
N SER A 734 -4.90 12.13 8.60
CA SER A 734 -4.64 12.40 10.02
C SER A 734 -5.22 13.70 10.58
N GLY A 735 -5.50 13.76 11.88
CA GLY A 735 -5.81 15.02 12.57
C GLY A 735 -7.10 15.72 12.12
N ILE A 736 -8.05 15.01 11.50
CA ILE A 736 -9.28 15.59 10.94
C ILE A 736 -10.35 15.67 12.02
N THR A 737 -10.88 16.86 12.32
CA THR A 737 -11.88 17.07 13.37
C THR A 737 -13.15 17.71 12.83
N VAL A 738 -14.29 17.02 12.85
CA VAL A 738 -15.59 17.56 12.45
C VAL A 738 -16.41 17.91 13.68
N ASN A 739 -16.56 19.21 13.97
CA ASN A 739 -17.13 19.73 15.21
C ASN A 739 -18.65 19.96 15.15
N SER A 740 -19.18 20.44 14.04
CA SER A 740 -20.60 20.81 13.90
C SER A 740 -21.10 20.70 12.46
N GLY A 741 -22.39 20.41 12.29
CA GLY A 741 -22.96 20.10 10.98
C GLY A 741 -23.85 18.85 10.96
N SER A 742 -24.09 18.32 9.75
CA SER A 742 -24.79 17.06 9.48
C SER A 742 -24.39 16.50 8.11
N ILE A 743 -24.35 15.17 7.99
CA ILE A 743 -24.20 14.47 6.71
C ILE A 743 -25.38 13.52 6.49
N ASN A 744 -25.98 13.58 5.29
CA ASN A 744 -27.13 12.80 4.86
C ASN A 744 -26.83 12.19 3.48
N GLY A 745 -26.35 10.96 3.44
CA GLY A 745 -26.00 10.25 2.21
C GLY A 745 -26.95 9.08 1.90
N THR A 746 -26.56 8.21 0.96
CA THR A 746 -27.25 6.95 0.69
C THR A 746 -26.42 5.75 1.13
N THR A 747 -25.57 5.20 0.27
CA THR A 747 -24.69 4.07 0.55
C THR A 747 -23.28 4.56 0.89
N ASP A 748 -22.58 3.84 1.76
CA ASP A 748 -21.17 4.06 2.10
C ASP A 748 -20.93 5.48 2.63
N VAL A 749 -21.57 5.77 3.77
CA VAL A 749 -21.57 7.07 4.43
C VAL A 749 -20.68 7.03 5.68
N GLY A 750 -19.61 7.83 5.69
CA GLY A 750 -18.73 7.98 6.85
C GLY A 750 -18.77 9.38 7.44
N GLY A 751 -18.55 9.52 8.75
CA GLY A 751 -18.34 10.84 9.35
C GLY A 751 -17.12 11.57 8.79
N ILE A 752 -16.09 10.83 8.35
CA ILE A 752 -14.87 11.36 7.72
C ILE A 752 -14.72 10.85 6.28
N VAL A 753 -14.84 9.53 6.06
CA VAL A 753 -14.55 8.86 4.78
C VAL A 753 -15.71 7.94 4.37
N GLY A 754 -16.27 8.12 3.17
CA GLY A 754 -17.30 7.20 2.66
C GLY A 754 -16.77 5.78 2.44
N TYR A 755 -15.81 5.65 1.52
CA TYR A 755 -15.14 4.39 1.15
C TYR A 755 -13.62 4.47 1.38
N ALA A 756 -13.04 3.48 2.06
CA ALA A 756 -11.62 3.41 2.38
C ALA A 756 -10.97 2.10 1.90
N ASN A 757 -9.85 2.18 1.20
CA ASN A 757 -9.13 1.02 0.64
C ASN A 757 -7.61 1.22 0.76
N GLU A 758 -6.92 0.33 1.48
CA GLU A 758 -5.48 0.49 1.80
C GLU A 758 -5.14 1.87 2.43
N THR A 759 -6.08 2.42 3.20
CA THR A 759 -6.01 3.77 3.77
C THR A 759 -5.77 3.73 5.28
N ASN A 760 -4.91 4.60 5.79
CA ASN A 760 -4.68 4.79 7.22
C ASN A 760 -5.41 6.04 7.69
N ILE A 761 -6.23 5.93 8.73
CA ILE A 761 -6.93 7.05 9.35
C ILE A 761 -6.47 7.17 10.80
N THR A 762 -5.89 8.32 11.17
CA THR A 762 -5.25 8.49 12.47
C THR A 762 -5.62 9.81 13.17
N ASN A 763 -5.89 9.78 14.48
CA ASN A 763 -6.22 10.98 15.27
C ASN A 763 -7.43 11.78 14.71
N CYS A 764 -8.44 11.11 14.13
CA CYS A 764 -9.60 11.77 13.51
C CYS A 764 -10.86 11.70 14.40
N VAL A 765 -11.66 12.76 14.38
CA VAL A 765 -12.84 12.95 15.25
C VAL A 765 -14.07 13.33 14.43
N ASN A 766 -15.16 12.59 14.60
CA ASN A 766 -16.50 13.02 14.19
C ASN A 766 -17.37 13.39 15.41
N ARG A 767 -18.00 14.57 15.40
CA ARG A 767 -19.02 14.98 16.38
C ARG A 767 -20.43 15.17 15.79
N ILE A 768 -20.57 15.11 14.46
CA ILE A 768 -21.84 15.42 13.79
C ILE A 768 -22.71 14.17 13.62
N PRO A 769 -24.06 14.33 13.65
CA PRO A 769 -24.96 13.24 13.29
C PRO A 769 -24.79 12.82 11.82
N ILE A 770 -24.88 11.52 11.59
CA ILE A 770 -24.75 10.87 10.29
C ILE A 770 -26.07 10.19 9.95
N VAL A 771 -26.59 10.44 8.74
CA VAL A 771 -27.78 9.78 8.20
C VAL A 771 -27.42 9.10 6.88
N GLY A 772 -27.88 7.87 6.68
CA GLY A 772 -27.74 7.15 5.41
C GLY A 772 -28.76 6.03 5.23
N SER A 773 -28.68 5.30 4.12
CA SER A 773 -29.53 4.14 3.81
C SER A 773 -28.77 2.82 3.66
N GLY A 774 -27.47 2.85 3.34
CA GLY A 774 -26.60 1.68 3.20
C GLY A 774 -25.57 1.58 4.34
N ASN A 775 -24.36 1.09 4.05
CA ASN A 775 -23.29 0.95 5.06
C ASN A 775 -22.91 2.32 5.64
N ILE A 776 -23.02 2.48 6.97
CA ILE A 776 -22.78 3.77 7.62
C ILE A 776 -21.85 3.60 8.82
N GLY A 777 -20.81 4.43 8.91
CA GLY A 777 -19.88 4.44 10.03
C GLY A 777 -19.58 5.83 10.60
N GLY A 778 -19.38 5.91 11.91
CA GLY A 778 -18.95 7.15 12.57
C GLY A 778 -17.65 7.73 12.01
N ILE A 779 -16.75 6.89 11.47
CA ILE A 779 -15.52 7.31 10.78
C ILE A 779 -15.54 6.88 9.30
N ILE A 780 -15.80 5.59 9.03
CA ILE A 780 -15.75 4.97 7.69
C ILE A 780 -17.08 4.30 7.34
N GLY A 781 -17.70 4.62 6.21
CA GLY A 781 -18.87 3.88 5.70
C GLY A 781 -18.53 2.43 5.34
N TYR A 782 -17.61 2.25 4.40
CA TYR A 782 -17.14 0.95 3.90
C TYR A 782 -15.61 0.92 3.84
N GLY A 783 -14.96 -0.09 4.45
CA GLY A 783 -13.50 -0.18 4.49
C GLY A 783 -12.92 -1.55 4.12
N VAL A 784 -11.85 -1.57 3.33
CA VAL A 784 -11.24 -2.80 2.81
C VAL A 784 -9.71 -2.82 2.83
N ARG A 785 -9.14 -4.02 2.68
CA ARG A 785 -7.73 -4.30 2.36
C ARG A 785 -6.73 -3.56 3.25
N ASN A 786 -6.41 -4.12 4.42
CA ASN A 786 -5.42 -3.58 5.34
C ASN A 786 -5.66 -2.12 5.81
N THR A 787 -6.85 -1.57 5.59
CA THR A 787 -7.24 -0.24 6.09
C THR A 787 -7.12 -0.22 7.62
N SER A 788 -6.57 0.87 8.16
CA SER A 788 -6.32 1.02 9.60
C SER A 788 -6.98 2.27 10.18
N VAL A 789 -7.51 2.16 11.40
CA VAL A 789 -8.11 3.28 12.14
C VAL A 789 -7.46 3.33 13.53
N THR A 790 -6.71 4.40 13.80
CA THR A 790 -5.92 4.55 15.04
C THR A 790 -6.22 5.86 15.75
N ASN A 791 -6.48 5.84 17.07
CA ASN A 791 -6.77 7.06 17.85
C ASN A 791 -7.95 7.90 17.30
N CYS A 792 -8.98 7.26 16.72
CA CYS A 792 -10.13 7.98 16.16
C CYS A 792 -11.37 7.89 17.08
N ALA A 793 -12.23 8.91 17.03
CA ALA A 793 -13.40 9.03 17.89
C ALA A 793 -14.68 9.41 17.13
N ASN A 794 -15.79 8.74 17.41
CA ASN A 794 -17.13 9.17 16.99
C ASN A 794 -18.01 9.54 18.19
N TYR A 795 -18.44 10.79 18.27
CA TYR A 795 -19.39 11.27 19.29
C TYR A 795 -20.80 11.50 18.72
N GLY A 796 -20.95 11.56 17.39
CA GLY A 796 -22.22 11.82 16.72
C GLY A 796 -23.09 10.58 16.61
N ASP A 797 -24.41 10.78 16.71
CA ASP A 797 -25.41 9.72 16.48
C ASP A 797 -25.38 9.24 15.03
N VAL A 798 -25.57 7.94 14.82
CA VAL A 798 -25.49 7.30 13.50
C VAL A 798 -26.82 6.64 13.15
N LYS A 799 -27.44 7.08 12.05
CA LYS A 799 -28.79 6.69 11.63
C LYS A 799 -28.83 6.06 10.23
N GLY A 800 -29.54 4.94 10.07
CA GLY A 800 -29.87 4.42 8.73
C GLY A 800 -30.61 3.07 8.68
N ASN A 801 -30.42 2.29 7.61
CA ASN A 801 -31.25 1.09 7.37
C ASN A 801 -30.49 -0.24 7.45
N TYR A 802 -29.21 -0.30 7.07
CA TYR A 802 -28.41 -1.53 7.04
C TYR A 802 -26.98 -1.23 7.48
N TYR A 803 -26.28 -2.20 8.07
CA TYR A 803 -24.82 -2.13 8.30
C TYR A 803 -24.33 -0.83 8.97
N ILE A 804 -24.89 -0.53 10.14
CA ILE A 804 -24.55 0.68 10.91
C ILE A 804 -23.52 0.35 11.99
N GLY A 805 -22.40 1.07 11.99
CA GLY A 805 -21.36 1.00 13.00
C GLY A 805 -21.02 2.37 13.61
N GLY A 806 -20.73 2.45 14.90
CA GLY A 806 -20.24 3.70 15.49
C GLY A 806 -18.80 4.07 15.09
N ILE A 807 -18.00 3.14 14.54
CA ILE A 807 -16.71 3.44 13.90
C ILE A 807 -16.75 3.10 12.40
N VAL A 808 -17.12 1.87 12.04
CA VAL A 808 -17.14 1.39 10.64
C VAL A 808 -18.45 0.69 10.29
N GLY A 809 -19.10 1.07 9.18
CA GLY A 809 -20.33 0.40 8.73
C GLY A 809 -20.08 -1.05 8.28
N TYR A 810 -19.32 -1.22 7.20
CA TYR A 810 -18.97 -2.53 6.62
C TYR A 810 -17.45 -2.68 6.46
N LEU A 811 -16.90 -3.87 6.79
CA LEU A 811 -15.45 -4.08 6.71
C LEU A 811 -14.97 -5.42 6.13
N VAL A 812 -13.87 -5.34 5.37
CA VAL A 812 -13.14 -6.44 4.74
C VAL A 812 -11.63 -6.33 5.02
N ASP A 813 -11.19 -6.94 6.12
CA ASP A 813 -9.82 -6.85 6.65
C ASP A 813 -9.40 -5.43 7.07
N ILE A 814 -9.88 -5.01 8.24
CA ILE A 814 -9.54 -3.74 8.90
C ILE A 814 -8.80 -3.98 10.22
N THR A 815 -7.88 -3.06 10.55
CA THR A 815 -7.29 -2.94 11.89
C THR A 815 -7.85 -1.74 12.66
N LEU A 816 -8.32 -1.97 13.89
CA LEU A 816 -8.70 -0.92 14.86
C LEU A 816 -7.67 -0.85 15.99
N ASN A 817 -7.28 0.36 16.38
CA ASN A 817 -6.30 0.59 17.43
C ASN A 817 -6.65 1.84 18.26
N ASN A 818 -6.99 1.68 19.53
CA ASN A 818 -7.29 2.79 20.45
C ASN A 818 -8.37 3.73 19.88
N VAL A 819 -9.57 3.22 19.59
CA VAL A 819 -10.69 4.01 19.03
C VAL A 819 -11.86 4.12 20.02
N PHE A 820 -12.65 5.19 19.93
CA PHE A 820 -13.78 5.47 20.83
C PHE A 820 -15.09 5.79 20.08
N THR A 821 -16.23 5.34 20.62
CA THR A 821 -17.56 5.70 20.11
C THR A 821 -18.57 5.95 21.24
N SER A 822 -19.30 7.08 21.19
CA SER A 822 -20.35 7.41 22.17
C SER A 822 -21.74 7.67 21.58
N GLY A 823 -21.85 7.81 20.25
CA GLY A 823 -23.12 8.11 19.58
C GLY A 823 -24.13 6.95 19.66
N ASN A 824 -25.41 7.29 19.65
CA ASN A 824 -26.51 6.33 19.56
C ASN A 824 -26.60 5.74 18.15
N ILE A 825 -27.13 4.52 18.05
CA ILE A 825 -27.45 3.86 16.78
C ILE A 825 -28.95 3.93 16.55
N ILE A 826 -29.39 4.55 15.46
CA ILE A 826 -30.82 4.67 15.11
C ILE A 826 -31.06 3.90 13.81
N TYR A 827 -32.08 3.05 13.77
CA TYR A 827 -32.40 2.28 12.58
C TYR A 827 -33.89 2.22 12.22
N GLU A 828 -34.19 2.28 10.93
CA GLU A 828 -35.58 2.27 10.41
C GLU A 828 -35.96 0.91 9.77
N SER A 829 -34.99 0.03 9.50
CA SER A 829 -35.25 -1.32 8.97
C SER A 829 -35.69 -2.31 10.06
N THR A 830 -36.53 -3.27 9.69
CA THR A 830 -36.95 -4.38 10.58
C THR A 830 -35.93 -5.53 10.64
N SER A 831 -34.84 -5.49 9.87
CA SER A 831 -33.73 -6.45 9.95
C SER A 831 -32.37 -5.78 9.71
N PRO A 832 -31.92 -4.90 10.63
CA PRO A 832 -30.68 -4.16 10.48
C PRO A 832 -29.55 -4.84 11.23
N TYR A 833 -28.44 -5.01 10.53
CA TYR A 833 -27.21 -5.57 11.08
C TYR A 833 -26.35 -4.44 11.63
N CYS A 834 -26.49 -4.13 12.92
CA CYS A 834 -25.89 -2.95 13.54
C CYS A 834 -25.08 -3.28 14.78
N GLY A 835 -24.02 -2.50 15.04
CA GLY A 835 -23.20 -2.62 16.25
C GLY A 835 -22.62 -1.26 16.68
N LEU A 836 -22.36 -1.08 17.98
CA LEU A 836 -21.76 0.17 18.49
C LEU A 836 -20.39 0.46 17.88
N VAL A 837 -19.62 -0.57 17.54
CA VAL A 837 -18.29 -0.43 16.92
C VAL A 837 -18.37 -0.65 15.42
N ALA A 838 -18.92 -1.79 14.98
CA ALA A 838 -18.98 -2.18 13.57
C ALA A 838 -20.33 -2.79 13.19
N GLY A 839 -20.84 -2.44 12.00
CA GLY A 839 -22.12 -2.96 11.48
C GLY A 839 -22.01 -4.37 10.91
N HIS A 840 -21.03 -4.61 10.03
CA HIS A 840 -20.77 -5.94 9.44
C HIS A 840 -19.28 -6.26 9.27
N VAL A 841 -18.87 -7.44 9.73
CA VAL A 841 -17.52 -8.01 9.60
C VAL A 841 -17.54 -9.16 8.60
N ASN A 842 -17.02 -8.92 7.39
CA ASN A 842 -17.10 -9.92 6.30
C ASN A 842 -15.94 -10.93 6.30
N GLU A 843 -14.71 -10.49 6.59
CA GLU A 843 -13.52 -11.35 6.52
C GLU A 843 -12.66 -11.30 7.79
N LYS A 844 -12.17 -10.12 8.15
CA LYS A 844 -11.21 -9.98 9.26
C LYS A 844 -11.35 -8.63 9.94
N LEU A 845 -11.33 -8.67 11.27
CA LEU A 845 -11.20 -7.52 12.16
C LEU A 845 -10.03 -7.76 13.11
N THR A 846 -9.05 -6.88 13.11
CA THR A 846 -7.87 -6.95 13.96
C THR A 846 -7.90 -5.83 14.98
N ILE A 847 -7.89 -6.16 16.27
CA ILE A 847 -7.84 -5.18 17.35
C ILE A 847 -6.44 -5.25 17.98
N GLN A 848 -5.64 -4.20 17.77
CA GLN A 848 -4.26 -4.13 18.26
C GLN A 848 -4.14 -3.44 19.62
N GLY A 849 -4.96 -2.43 19.86
CA GLY A 849 -5.06 -1.70 21.13
C GLY A 849 -6.40 -1.91 21.81
N HIS A 850 -7.00 -0.84 22.34
CA HIS A 850 -8.33 -0.85 22.91
C HIS A 850 -9.41 -0.33 21.96
N VAL A 851 -10.64 -0.82 22.11
CA VAL A 851 -11.83 -0.25 21.45
C VAL A 851 -12.82 0.08 22.55
N LEU A 852 -13.05 1.36 22.81
CA LEU A 852 -13.98 1.79 23.85
C LEU A 852 -15.33 2.23 23.25
N TYR A 853 -16.41 1.88 23.93
CA TYR A 853 -17.75 2.37 23.59
C TYR A 853 -18.52 2.83 24.82
N ASN A 854 -19.43 3.78 24.63
CA ASN A 854 -20.41 4.14 25.65
C ASN A 854 -21.43 3.02 25.85
N SER A 855 -21.42 2.33 26.99
CA SER A 855 -22.39 1.27 27.28
C SER A 855 -23.81 1.78 27.49
N ASP A 856 -23.97 3.09 27.71
CA ASP A 856 -25.27 3.74 27.88
C ASP A 856 -25.82 4.29 26.54
N ALA A 857 -25.06 4.14 25.45
CA ALA A 857 -25.52 4.48 24.10
C ALA A 857 -26.63 3.53 23.65
N LYS A 858 -27.68 4.09 23.07
CA LYS A 858 -28.93 3.38 22.80
C LYS A 858 -29.02 2.92 21.36
N PHE A 859 -29.73 1.80 21.16
CA PHE A 859 -30.23 1.39 19.85
C PHE A 859 -31.71 1.73 19.77
N PHE A 860 -32.13 2.40 18.71
CA PHE A 860 -33.54 2.72 18.46
C PHE A 860 -34.03 2.09 17.16
N HIS A 861 -35.12 1.34 17.24
CA HIS A 861 -35.96 0.99 16.08
C HIS A 861 -37.25 1.79 16.16
N ASP A 862 -37.56 2.64 15.18
CA ASP A 862 -38.81 3.43 15.15
C ASP A 862 -39.10 4.15 16.50
N SER A 863 -38.05 4.71 17.12
CA SER A 863 -38.05 5.34 18.46
C SER A 863 -38.24 4.40 19.67
N ALA A 864 -38.32 3.08 19.49
CA ALA A 864 -38.32 2.08 20.55
C ALA A 864 -36.90 1.54 20.82
N GLU A 865 -36.49 1.55 22.09
CA GLU A 865 -35.16 1.13 22.54
C GLU A 865 -34.94 -0.40 22.42
N GLN A 866 -33.74 -0.81 21.99
CA GLN A 866 -33.40 -2.18 21.63
C GLN A 866 -32.17 -2.71 22.40
N THR A 867 -31.92 -4.02 22.31
CA THR A 867 -30.74 -4.62 22.95
C THR A 867 -29.45 -4.22 22.21
N VAL A 868 -28.52 -3.63 22.94
CA VAL A 868 -27.20 -3.19 22.45
C VAL A 868 -26.39 -4.37 21.91
N GLN A 869 -25.82 -4.22 20.72
CA GLN A 869 -24.81 -5.12 20.14
C GLN A 869 -23.51 -4.34 19.92
N THR A 870 -22.36 -4.93 20.23
CA THR A 870 -21.04 -4.27 20.07
C THR A 870 -20.54 -4.36 18.63
N ILE A 871 -20.64 -5.55 18.05
CA ILE A 871 -20.45 -5.87 16.63
C ILE A 871 -21.80 -6.39 16.13
N GLY A 872 -22.24 -5.93 14.96
CA GLY A 872 -23.45 -6.41 14.30
C GLY A 872 -23.25 -7.77 13.64
N GLN A 873 -23.47 -7.87 12.33
CA GLN A 873 -23.34 -9.15 11.63
C GLN A 873 -21.88 -9.56 11.44
N LYS A 874 -21.65 -10.87 11.52
CA LYS A 874 -20.37 -11.50 11.22
C LYS A 874 -20.60 -12.60 10.18
N SER A 875 -19.87 -12.56 9.08
CA SER A 875 -19.89 -13.63 8.06
C SER A 875 -19.34 -14.95 8.64
N THR A 876 -19.78 -16.09 8.12
CA THR A 876 -19.46 -17.42 8.67
C THR A 876 -17.98 -17.77 8.64
N THR A 877 -17.23 -17.21 7.68
CA THR A 877 -15.78 -17.33 7.53
C THR A 877 -14.99 -16.25 8.27
N ALA A 878 -15.66 -15.27 8.88
CA ALA A 878 -15.01 -14.07 9.37
C ALA A 878 -14.27 -14.29 10.70
N THR A 879 -13.13 -13.62 10.84
CA THR A 879 -12.26 -13.68 12.02
C THR A 879 -12.26 -12.34 12.76
N ILE A 880 -12.29 -12.40 14.10
CA ILE A 880 -12.07 -11.24 14.96
C ILE A 880 -10.92 -11.62 15.89
N THR A 881 -9.91 -10.76 15.98
CA THR A 881 -8.74 -10.96 16.84
C THR A 881 -8.62 -9.77 17.80
N GLY A 882 -8.30 -10.04 19.07
CA GLY A 882 -8.29 -9.01 20.13
C GLY A 882 -9.67 -8.59 20.63
N GLU A 883 -10.72 -9.39 20.42
CA GLU A 883 -12.11 -9.09 20.82
C GLU A 883 -12.27 -8.77 22.32
N SER A 884 -11.40 -9.34 23.18
CA SER A 884 -11.31 -9.03 24.61
C SER A 884 -10.95 -7.58 24.94
N ASN A 885 -10.45 -6.82 23.97
CA ASN A 885 -10.01 -5.44 24.15
C ASN A 885 -11.12 -4.43 23.78
N ILE A 886 -12.30 -4.91 23.35
CA ILE A 886 -13.51 -4.10 23.23
C ILE A 886 -14.13 -3.96 24.62
N VAL A 887 -14.21 -2.73 25.15
CA VAL A 887 -14.73 -2.48 26.51
C VAL A 887 -15.78 -1.39 26.50
N GLY A 888 -16.95 -1.70 27.07
CA GLY A 888 -18.02 -0.74 27.32
C GLY A 888 -17.81 -0.05 28.66
N LEU A 889 -17.84 1.28 28.66
CA LEU A 889 -17.86 2.10 29.88
C LEU A 889 -19.18 2.87 29.93
N ASN A 890 -19.80 2.93 31.11
CA ASN A 890 -21.00 3.76 31.31
C ASN A 890 -20.63 5.25 31.39
N SER A 891 -21.63 6.11 31.25
CA SER A 891 -21.49 7.57 31.31
C SER A 891 -20.87 8.09 32.62
N GLY A 892 -21.00 7.34 33.72
CA GLY A 892 -20.31 7.63 34.97
C GLY A 892 -18.80 7.39 34.87
N ASN A 893 -18.40 6.18 34.47
CA ASN A 893 -16.99 5.79 34.26
C ASN A 893 -16.32 6.65 33.18
N LEU A 894 -17.03 6.98 32.10
CA LEU A 894 -16.51 7.80 31.00
C LEU A 894 -16.11 9.22 31.43
N LYS A 895 -16.73 9.79 32.48
CA LYS A 895 -16.39 11.11 33.06
C LYS A 895 -15.16 11.08 33.99
N THR A 896 -14.62 9.92 34.32
CA THR A 896 -13.59 9.77 35.37
C THR A 896 -12.15 9.95 34.90
N GLY A 897 -11.88 9.86 33.59
CA GLY A 897 -10.52 9.72 33.05
C GLY A 897 -10.12 8.28 32.69
N GLU A 898 -10.85 7.28 33.19
CA GLU A 898 -10.59 5.85 32.94
C GLU A 898 -10.47 5.52 31.44
N GLY A 899 -11.40 6.00 30.63
CA GLY A 899 -11.41 5.71 29.19
C GLY A 899 -10.19 6.28 28.46
N ALA A 900 -9.76 7.51 28.79
CA ALA A 900 -8.58 8.12 28.19
C ALA A 900 -7.29 7.39 28.60
N TRP A 901 -7.20 6.95 29.86
CA TRP A 901 -6.08 6.13 30.35
C TRP A 901 -6.02 4.75 29.68
N MET A 902 -7.17 4.08 29.50
CA MET A 902 -7.26 2.81 28.77
C MET A 902 -6.87 2.95 27.31
N LEU A 903 -7.36 3.96 26.59
CA LEU A 903 -7.04 4.21 25.18
C LEU A 903 -5.56 4.56 24.95
N ASN A 904 -4.84 5.02 25.98
CA ASN A 904 -3.38 5.16 25.95
C ASN A 904 -2.63 3.87 26.36
N GLY A 905 -3.29 2.70 26.32
CA GLY A 905 -2.66 1.43 26.70
C GLY A 905 -2.28 1.37 28.18
N GLN A 906 -3.10 1.96 29.05
CA GLN A 906 -2.87 2.05 30.49
C GLN A 906 -1.67 2.93 30.90
N GLN A 907 -1.30 3.89 30.06
CA GLN A 907 -0.22 4.85 30.30
C GLN A 907 -0.75 6.28 30.47
N SER A 908 -0.03 7.10 31.24
CA SER A 908 -0.32 8.54 31.39
C SER A 908 0.23 9.41 30.25
N THR A 909 0.65 8.78 29.15
CA THR A 909 1.21 9.41 27.95
C THR A 909 0.58 8.78 26.72
N GLY A 910 0.23 9.59 25.72
CA GLY A 910 -0.37 9.13 24.47
C GLY A 910 -1.27 10.20 23.83
N ALA A 911 -2.01 9.82 22.79
CA ALA A 911 -2.87 10.75 22.04
C ALA A 911 -4.10 11.18 22.86
N TRP A 912 -4.66 10.29 23.68
CA TRP A 912 -5.89 10.53 24.41
C TRP A 912 -5.68 11.34 25.69
N GLY A 913 -6.68 12.16 26.01
CA GLY A 913 -6.77 13.00 27.20
C GLY A 913 -8.23 13.18 27.61
N GLN A 914 -8.46 13.85 28.73
CA GLN A 914 -9.78 14.22 29.23
C GLN A 914 -9.66 15.27 30.33
N GLN A 915 -10.24 16.45 30.17
CA GLN A 915 -10.33 17.45 31.23
C GLN A 915 -11.38 17.02 32.28
N LEU A 916 -10.92 16.54 33.44
CA LEU A 916 -11.78 15.94 34.46
C LEU A 916 -12.77 16.96 35.03
N GLY A 917 -14.05 16.56 35.06
CA GLY A 917 -15.14 17.44 35.48
C GLY A 917 -15.54 18.51 34.47
N THR A 918 -15.06 18.42 33.22
CA THR A 918 -15.50 19.24 32.09
C THR A 918 -15.88 18.37 30.89
N ASP A 919 -15.00 17.43 30.50
CA ASP A 919 -15.24 16.53 29.39
C ASP A 919 -16.04 15.30 29.83
N ASP A 920 -17.16 15.03 29.15
CA ASP A 920 -18.03 13.88 29.42
C ASP A 920 -17.46 12.54 28.94
N TYR A 921 -16.46 12.59 28.06
CA TYR A 921 -15.88 11.45 27.36
C TYR A 921 -14.37 11.64 27.17
N PRO A 922 -13.59 10.57 26.92
CA PRO A 922 -12.22 10.69 26.42
C PRO A 922 -12.18 11.51 25.12
N VAL A 923 -11.16 12.34 24.95
CA VAL A 923 -10.94 13.19 23.77
C VAL A 923 -9.48 13.12 23.31
N LEU A 924 -9.20 13.57 22.09
CA LEU A 924 -7.81 13.84 21.67
C LEU A 924 -7.42 15.22 22.20
N SER A 925 -6.64 15.27 23.28
CA SER A 925 -6.22 16.54 23.91
C SER A 925 -4.97 16.37 24.78
N ASP A 926 -4.36 17.50 25.15
CA ASP A 926 -3.19 17.53 26.03
C ASP A 926 -3.51 17.45 27.53
N TYR A 927 -4.79 17.32 27.90
CA TYR A 927 -5.20 17.02 29.27
C TYR A 927 -5.00 15.53 29.56
N LYS A 928 -3.75 15.09 29.70
CA LYS A 928 -3.43 13.69 29.97
C LYS A 928 -3.96 13.27 31.35
N VAL A 929 -4.25 11.98 31.49
CA VAL A 929 -4.83 11.40 32.71
C VAL A 929 -3.80 10.52 33.42
N ILE A 930 -3.57 10.84 34.68
CA ILE A 930 -2.78 10.04 35.62
C ILE A 930 -3.72 9.19 36.44
N LYS A 931 -3.50 7.88 36.47
CA LYS A 931 -4.17 6.97 37.39
C LYS A 931 -3.44 6.96 38.74
N ALA A 932 -4.18 7.21 39.80
CA ALA A 932 -3.76 7.17 41.18
C ALA A 932 -4.29 5.91 41.85
N ALA A 933 -3.40 5.16 42.49
CA ALA A 933 -3.77 4.00 43.27
C ALA A 933 -4.54 4.43 44.52
N LYS A 934 -5.47 3.60 45.01
CA LYS A 934 -6.18 3.86 46.28
C LYS A 934 -5.20 3.89 47.47
N GLY A 935 -5.68 4.25 48.65
CA GLY A 935 -4.91 4.28 49.89
C GLY A 935 -5.86 4.33 51.10
N ASP A 936 -5.30 4.61 52.27
CA ASP A 936 -6.07 4.66 53.51
C ASP A 936 -7.08 5.84 53.52
N ASN A 937 -8.21 5.62 54.19
CA ASN A 937 -9.26 6.63 54.45
C ASN A 937 -9.71 7.41 53.20
N ASP A 938 -10.02 6.70 52.12
CA ASP A 938 -10.49 7.22 50.83
C ASP A 938 -9.56 8.24 50.15
N THR A 939 -8.28 8.25 50.51
CA THR A 939 -7.24 8.98 49.79
C THR A 939 -6.58 8.12 48.72
N TYR A 940 -6.08 8.74 47.66
CA TYR A 940 -5.43 8.11 46.52
C TYR A 940 -4.04 8.75 46.30
N TRP A 941 -3.11 7.97 45.76
CA TRP A 941 -1.72 8.35 45.58
C TRP A 941 -1.19 7.98 44.19
N ALA A 942 -0.40 8.87 43.59
CA ALA A 942 0.27 8.62 42.31
C ALA A 942 1.66 9.23 42.32
N THR A 943 2.58 8.70 41.52
CA THR A 943 3.79 9.42 41.11
C THR A 943 3.59 9.96 39.70
N PHE A 944 4.02 11.19 39.46
CA PHE A 944 4.04 11.78 38.13
C PHE A 944 5.45 12.22 37.75
N SER A 945 5.83 11.92 36.51
CA SER A 945 7.14 12.17 35.93
C SER A 945 6.92 12.66 34.50
N ASN A 946 7.14 13.96 34.22
CA ASN A 946 7.10 14.43 32.84
C ASN A 946 8.52 14.56 32.26
N LEU A 947 8.75 13.93 31.11
CA LEU A 947 10.01 14.00 30.37
C LEU A 947 10.01 15.11 29.31
N ASN A 948 8.83 15.60 28.91
CA ASN A 948 8.67 16.28 27.63
C ASN A 948 8.47 17.81 27.74
N SER A 949 7.84 18.29 28.81
CA SER A 949 7.48 19.70 29.01
C SER A 949 7.25 20.03 30.49
N ASP A 950 7.12 21.31 30.81
CA ASP A 950 6.52 21.74 32.07
C ASP A 950 5.01 21.42 32.11
N VAL A 951 4.49 21.06 33.29
CA VAL A 951 3.09 20.62 33.46
C VAL A 951 2.44 21.26 34.68
N THR A 952 1.17 21.65 34.51
CA THR A 952 0.26 21.96 35.60
C THR A 952 -0.60 20.73 35.92
N LEU A 953 -0.62 20.34 37.20
CA LEU A 953 -1.46 19.26 37.71
C LEU A 953 -2.76 19.79 38.32
N SER A 954 -3.88 19.11 38.05
CA SER A 954 -5.20 19.53 38.54
C SER A 954 -6.16 18.37 38.80
N VAL A 955 -7.20 18.67 39.59
CA VAL A 955 -8.36 17.82 39.84
C VAL A 955 -9.61 18.71 39.80
N PRO A 956 -10.83 18.15 39.64
CA PRO A 956 -12.08 18.91 39.72
C PRO A 956 -12.17 19.76 41.01
N SER A 957 -12.86 20.90 40.97
CA SER A 957 -12.86 21.90 42.05
C SER A 957 -13.38 21.43 43.41
N ALA A 958 -14.15 20.34 43.46
CA ALA A 958 -14.61 19.70 44.70
C ALA A 958 -13.60 18.71 45.31
N ARG A 959 -12.49 18.45 44.61
CA ARG A 959 -11.44 17.49 44.99
C ARG A 959 -10.16 18.18 45.44
N ASN A 960 -9.43 17.52 46.32
CA ASN A 960 -8.18 17.99 46.87
C ASN A 960 -7.02 17.37 46.07
N LEU A 961 -6.04 18.19 45.70
CA LEU A 961 -4.74 17.74 45.22
C LEU A 961 -3.64 18.36 46.08
N ASN A 962 -2.71 17.54 46.54
CA ASN A 962 -1.49 17.96 47.21
C ASN A 962 -0.31 17.36 46.47
N VAL A 963 0.57 18.21 45.96
CA VAL A 963 1.83 17.79 45.33
C VAL A 963 2.95 17.86 46.36
N TYR A 964 3.79 16.84 46.39
CA TYR A 964 4.91 16.72 47.31
C TYR A 964 6.21 16.46 46.55
N ASN A 965 7.26 17.14 46.97
CA ASN A 965 8.62 16.68 46.73
C ASN A 965 8.92 15.62 47.79
N ALA A 966 9.59 14.54 47.39
CA ALA A 966 9.92 13.45 48.30
C ALA A 966 11.44 13.30 48.38
N THR A 967 11.98 13.30 49.59
CA THR A 967 13.40 13.00 49.83
C THR A 967 13.55 11.68 50.59
N VAL A 968 14.56 10.89 50.25
CA VAL A 968 14.79 9.56 50.83
C VAL A 968 16.13 9.54 51.52
N SER A 969 16.15 9.23 52.81
CA SER A 969 17.38 9.03 53.58
C SER A 969 17.16 8.00 54.69
N SER A 970 18.15 7.12 54.91
CA SER A 970 18.14 6.12 55.99
C SER A 970 16.83 5.29 56.06
N GLY A 971 16.38 4.75 54.93
CA GLY A 971 15.14 3.95 54.84
C GLY A 971 13.82 4.72 55.10
N THR A 972 13.87 6.05 55.23
CA THR A 972 12.69 6.89 55.50
C THR A 972 12.48 7.88 54.35
N MET A 973 11.26 7.88 53.79
CA MET A 973 10.83 8.91 52.86
C MET A 973 10.19 10.07 53.62
N THR A 974 10.70 11.28 53.42
CA THR A 974 10.17 12.53 53.97
C THR A 974 9.43 13.31 52.89
N LEU A 975 8.21 13.77 53.18
CA LEU A 975 7.36 14.47 52.22
C LEU A 975 7.31 15.97 52.54
N THR A 976 7.71 16.79 51.57
CA THR A 976 7.60 18.26 51.63
C THR A 976 6.52 18.72 50.68
N LYS A 977 5.39 19.20 51.22
CA LYS A 977 4.26 19.70 50.41
C LYS A 977 4.69 20.99 49.66
N ARG A 978 4.43 21.04 48.35
CA ARG A 978 4.61 22.24 47.53
C ARG A 978 3.53 23.30 47.80
N THR A 979 3.83 24.54 47.46
CA THR A 979 2.88 25.67 47.43
C THR A 979 2.05 25.72 46.15
N ASP A 980 2.50 25.03 45.11
CA ASP A 980 1.94 24.99 43.76
C ASP A 980 1.71 23.53 43.31
N ASN A 981 1.00 23.38 42.20
CA ASN A 981 0.81 22.11 41.49
C ASN A 981 1.58 22.09 40.16
N GLN A 982 2.67 22.85 40.07
CA GLN A 982 3.51 22.96 38.87
C GLN A 982 4.63 21.90 38.95
N VAL A 983 4.95 21.24 37.84
CA VAL A 983 6.00 20.22 37.75
C VAL A 983 6.88 20.54 36.55
N ALA A 984 8.18 20.72 36.79
CA ALA A 984 9.12 21.04 35.72
C ALA A 984 9.43 19.84 34.83
N LYS A 985 9.87 20.10 33.60
CA LYS A 985 10.42 19.10 32.69
C LYS A 985 11.60 18.36 33.32
N GLY A 986 11.51 17.03 33.40
CA GLY A 986 12.50 16.17 34.06
C GLY A 986 12.33 16.04 35.57
N GLU A 987 11.36 16.72 36.18
CA GLU A 987 11.00 16.58 37.59
C GLU A 987 10.02 15.41 37.81
N GLY A 988 10.22 14.65 38.90
CA GLY A 988 9.25 13.68 39.42
C GLY A 988 8.59 14.19 40.70
N VAL A 989 7.30 13.96 40.90
CA VAL A 989 6.56 14.37 42.11
C VAL A 989 5.65 13.27 42.64
N LEU A 990 5.37 13.30 43.95
CA LEU A 990 4.35 12.45 44.57
C LEU A 990 3.05 13.24 44.75
N LEU A 991 1.94 12.64 44.33
CA LEU A 991 0.60 13.22 44.37
C LEU A 991 -0.23 12.54 45.44
N LYS A 992 -0.95 13.34 46.24
CA LYS A 992 -2.05 12.86 47.08
C LYS A 992 -3.35 13.54 46.69
N THR A 993 -4.38 12.76 46.45
CA THR A 993 -5.72 13.26 46.14
C THR A 993 -6.81 12.39 46.82
N ASP A 994 -8.07 12.68 46.55
CA ASP A 994 -9.30 12.07 47.08
C ASP A 994 -10.13 11.39 45.98
N GLY A 995 -9.49 11.02 44.86
CA GLY A 995 -10.10 10.23 43.79
C GLY A 995 -9.06 9.60 42.85
N GLU A 996 -9.48 8.62 42.06
CA GLU A 996 -8.60 7.72 41.31
C GLU A 996 -7.84 8.36 40.14
N TYR A 997 -8.26 9.53 39.64
CA TYR A 997 -7.63 10.15 38.48
C TYR A 997 -7.25 11.62 38.72
N VAL A 998 -6.14 12.05 38.10
CA VAL A 998 -5.58 13.42 38.17
C VAL A 998 -5.23 13.89 36.76
N ASN A 999 -5.46 15.16 36.44
CA ASN A 999 -5.04 15.74 35.17
C ASN A 999 -3.58 16.21 35.21
N ALA A 1000 -2.91 16.01 34.07
CA ALA A 1000 -1.69 16.70 33.69
C ALA A 1000 -1.94 17.48 32.40
N LYS A 1001 -1.80 18.81 32.44
CA LYS A 1001 -1.82 19.67 31.25
C LYS A 1001 -0.42 20.21 31.01
N ALA A 1002 0.09 20.11 29.79
CA ALA A 1002 1.32 20.80 29.39
C ALA A 1002 1.14 22.33 29.52
N ASN A 1003 2.18 23.00 29.99
CA ASN A 1003 2.27 24.46 30.01
C ASN A 1003 2.61 24.98 28.60
N GLU A 1004 2.22 26.23 28.32
CA GLU A 1004 2.48 26.89 27.02
C GLU A 1004 3.96 27.15 26.75
N THR A 1005 4.79 27.24 27.80
CA THR A 1005 6.24 27.43 27.72
C THR A 1005 6.95 26.62 28.80
N ASP A 1006 8.13 26.07 28.45
CA ASP A 1006 9.09 25.52 29.41
C ASP A 1006 9.88 26.68 30.04
N GLY A 1007 9.93 26.74 31.38
CA GLY A 1007 10.58 27.81 32.14
C GLY A 1007 10.53 27.64 33.67
N LEU A 1008 9.85 26.62 34.19
CA LEU A 1008 9.91 26.22 35.59
C LEU A 1008 11.33 25.75 35.94
N THR A 1009 11.84 26.21 37.09
CA THR A 1009 13.07 25.66 37.65
C THR A 1009 12.74 24.34 38.36
N ALA A 1010 13.28 23.23 37.87
CA ALA A 1010 13.17 21.93 38.53
C ALA A 1010 13.69 22.00 39.97
N ALA A 1011 13.04 21.30 40.90
CA ALA A 1011 13.53 21.25 42.28
C ALA A 1011 14.91 20.61 42.36
N ASP A 1012 15.80 21.24 43.14
CA ASP A 1012 17.14 20.73 43.43
C ASP A 1012 17.09 19.32 44.05
N TYR A 1013 18.09 18.49 43.79
CA TYR A 1013 18.17 17.09 44.25
C TYR A 1013 18.16 16.97 45.78
N ALA A 1014 18.57 18.03 46.50
CA ALA A 1014 18.48 18.12 47.95
C ALA A 1014 17.04 18.33 48.47
N ASN A 1015 16.16 18.86 47.63
CA ASN A 1015 14.75 19.13 47.94
C ASN A 1015 13.79 18.09 47.34
N ASN A 1016 14.22 17.33 46.32
CA ASN A 1016 13.43 16.28 45.68
C ASN A 1016 14.35 15.17 45.13
N ASN A 1017 14.20 13.93 45.58
CA ASN A 1017 14.98 12.78 45.11
C ASN A 1017 14.26 11.92 44.06
N LEU A 1018 13.07 12.33 43.61
CA LEU A 1018 12.34 11.64 42.54
C LEU A 1018 12.89 12.05 41.16
N VAL A 1019 13.39 11.06 40.40
CA VAL A 1019 13.86 11.24 39.02
C VAL A 1019 12.71 10.94 38.05
N ALA A 1020 12.53 11.77 37.02
CA ALA A 1020 11.50 11.54 36.01
C ALA A 1020 11.70 10.20 35.28
N THR A 1021 10.89 9.20 35.64
CA THR A 1021 10.74 7.93 34.92
C THR A 1021 9.29 7.43 34.99
N PRO A 1022 8.79 6.65 34.01
CA PRO A 1022 7.43 6.12 34.04
C PRO A 1022 7.27 5.11 35.17
N ALA A 1023 6.26 5.33 36.03
CA ALA A 1023 5.94 4.38 37.09
C ALA A 1023 5.05 3.25 36.56
N THR A 1024 5.27 2.03 37.05
CA THR A 1024 4.42 0.86 36.80
C THR A 1024 3.79 0.38 38.11
N GLU A 1025 2.47 0.20 38.11
CA GLU A 1025 1.70 -0.22 39.28
C GLU A 1025 1.79 -1.74 39.51
N GLN A 1026 1.93 -2.15 40.77
CA GLN A 1026 1.74 -3.54 41.18
C GLN A 1026 1.23 -3.59 42.63
N THR A 1027 0.05 -4.19 42.82
CA THR A 1027 -0.61 -4.38 44.13
C THR A 1027 -0.12 -5.65 44.81
N ILE A 1028 0.15 -5.61 46.11
CA ILE A 1028 0.51 -6.80 46.91
C ILE A 1028 -0.32 -6.81 48.20
N ASP A 1029 -1.12 -7.86 48.40
CA ASP A 1029 -1.83 -8.09 49.66
C ASP A 1029 -0.85 -8.51 50.76
N ALA A 1030 -0.96 -7.87 51.93
CA ALA A 1030 -0.21 -8.21 53.14
C ALA A 1030 -1.13 -8.60 54.29
N GLU A 1031 -0.63 -9.43 55.21
CA GLU A 1031 -1.39 -9.83 56.39
C GLU A 1031 -1.72 -8.63 57.30
N ALA A 1032 -2.99 -8.51 57.64
CA ALA A 1032 -3.56 -7.63 58.67
C ALA A 1032 -3.26 -6.11 58.55
N GLY A 1033 -4.00 -5.44 57.67
CA GLY A 1033 -4.34 -4.01 57.84
C GLY A 1033 -3.45 -3.01 57.12
N TYR A 1034 -2.83 -3.40 56.00
CA TYR A 1034 -2.02 -2.53 55.15
C TYR A 1034 -2.31 -2.83 53.67
N THR A 1035 -2.39 -1.80 52.83
CA THR A 1035 -2.41 -1.95 51.37
C THR A 1035 -1.09 -1.46 50.79
N LEU A 1036 -0.31 -2.38 50.21
CA LEU A 1036 1.05 -2.11 49.74
C LEU A 1036 1.05 -1.77 48.25
N TYR A 1037 1.40 -0.53 47.92
CA TYR A 1037 1.58 -0.05 46.54
C TYR A 1037 3.06 0.07 46.23
N ARG A 1038 3.53 -0.64 45.18
CA ARG A 1038 4.90 -0.51 44.67
C ARG A 1038 4.98 0.63 43.66
N LEU A 1039 5.81 1.62 43.94
CA LEU A 1039 6.14 2.73 43.02
C LEU A 1039 7.63 2.64 42.67
N THR A 1040 7.94 2.30 41.42
CA THR A 1040 9.32 1.98 40.96
C THR A 1040 9.98 3.18 40.27
N TYR A 1041 11.24 3.50 40.59
CA TYR A 1041 12.01 4.60 39.98
C TYR A 1041 13.45 4.19 39.61
N ASN A 1042 14.01 4.74 38.52
CA ASN A 1042 15.43 4.57 38.20
C ASN A 1042 16.29 5.60 38.93
N ASN A 1043 17.37 5.13 39.56
CA ASN A 1043 18.46 5.99 40.04
C ASN A 1043 19.21 6.67 38.86
N SER A 1044 19.54 7.96 38.98
CA SER A 1044 20.16 8.75 37.90
C SER A 1044 21.63 8.42 37.62
N THR A 1045 22.38 7.89 38.58
CA THR A 1045 23.78 7.46 38.37
C THR A 1045 23.91 6.02 37.88
N ASP A 1046 23.00 5.14 38.28
CA ASP A 1046 23.19 3.67 38.24
C ASP A 1046 22.15 2.93 37.40
N LYS A 1047 20.98 3.55 37.15
CA LYS A 1047 19.80 2.95 36.50
C LYS A 1047 19.22 1.70 37.20
N THR A 1048 19.49 1.52 38.49
CA THR A 1048 18.84 0.51 39.35
C THR A 1048 17.47 0.99 39.85
N GLY A 1049 16.53 0.05 40.01
CA GLY A 1049 15.10 0.32 40.15
C GLY A 1049 14.58 0.15 41.58
N LEU A 1050 14.45 1.23 42.35
CA LEU A 1050 13.98 1.20 43.74
C LEU A 1050 12.46 1.23 43.82
N GLY A 1051 11.87 0.45 44.74
CA GLY A 1051 10.44 0.42 45.03
C GLY A 1051 10.13 0.79 46.48
N PHE A 1052 9.17 1.67 46.72
CA PHE A 1052 8.67 1.99 48.07
C PHE A 1052 7.23 1.52 48.27
N TYR A 1053 6.81 1.41 49.52
CA TYR A 1053 5.49 0.98 49.95
C TYR A 1053 4.79 2.07 50.78
N LEU A 1054 3.47 2.20 50.63
CA LEU A 1054 2.67 3.11 51.45
C LEU A 1054 2.21 2.43 52.75
N GLY A 1055 2.34 3.12 53.89
CA GLY A 1055 1.90 2.62 55.19
C GLY A 1055 2.25 3.56 56.34
N LEU A 1056 1.40 3.57 57.38
CA LEU A 1056 1.55 4.44 58.56
C LEU A 1056 2.81 4.12 59.37
N VAL A 1057 3.60 5.16 59.69
CA VAL A 1057 4.75 5.06 60.59
C VAL A 1057 4.24 4.85 62.02
N LYS A 1058 4.78 3.81 62.66
CA LYS A 1058 4.55 3.50 64.08
C LYS A 1058 5.79 3.90 64.90
N ASP A 1059 5.54 4.34 66.13
CA ASP A 1059 6.59 4.56 67.12
C ASP A 1059 7.23 3.23 67.59
N GLU A 1060 8.24 3.34 68.44
CA GLU A 1060 8.93 2.19 69.04
C GLU A 1060 8.03 1.28 69.91
N ASN A 1061 6.81 1.71 70.23
CA ASN A 1061 5.80 0.96 70.97
C ASN A 1061 4.70 0.37 70.06
N GLY A 1062 4.82 0.52 68.73
CA GLY A 1062 3.87 0.01 67.75
C GLY A 1062 2.60 0.85 67.59
N LYS A 1063 2.53 2.03 68.21
CA LYS A 1063 1.40 2.96 68.08
C LYS A 1063 1.62 3.88 66.88
N VAL A 1064 0.57 4.24 66.15
CA VAL A 1064 0.68 5.18 65.02
C VAL A 1064 1.17 6.53 65.55
N ASP A 1065 2.24 7.07 64.96
CA ASP A 1065 2.70 8.43 65.27
C ASP A 1065 1.73 9.44 64.64
N GLU A 1066 0.77 9.91 65.42
CA GLU A 1066 -0.25 10.89 64.99
C GLU A 1066 0.36 12.22 64.52
N THR A 1067 1.62 12.54 64.88
CA THR A 1067 2.32 13.73 64.36
C THR A 1067 2.91 13.52 62.96
N SER A 1068 3.00 12.26 62.50
CA SER A 1068 3.56 11.86 61.21
C SER A 1068 2.52 11.68 60.09
N LEU A 1069 1.22 11.81 60.38
CA LEU A 1069 0.11 11.62 59.44
C LEU A 1069 0.31 12.44 58.14
N GLY A 1070 0.76 11.75 57.08
CA GLY A 1070 1.02 12.34 55.76
C GLY A 1070 2.38 13.02 55.57
N LYS A 1071 3.37 12.83 56.46
CA LYS A 1071 4.72 13.46 56.37
C LYS A 1071 5.89 12.49 56.30
N LYS A 1072 5.72 11.23 56.72
CA LYS A 1072 6.74 10.17 56.67
C LYS A 1072 6.15 8.87 56.16
N LEU A 1073 6.89 8.15 55.32
CA LEU A 1073 6.56 6.82 54.80
C LEU A 1073 7.77 5.87 54.94
N LYS A 1074 7.52 4.58 55.16
CA LYS A 1074 8.58 3.58 55.32
C LYS A 1074 9.02 3.00 53.98
N ALA A 1075 10.30 3.13 53.64
CA ALA A 1075 10.89 2.54 52.44
C ALA A 1075 11.86 1.41 52.83
N THR A 1076 11.46 0.14 52.67
CA THR A 1076 12.35 -1.01 52.88
C THR A 1076 11.81 -2.29 52.20
N PRO A 1077 12.60 -3.04 51.42
CA PRO A 1077 12.19 -4.34 50.88
C PRO A 1077 12.27 -5.44 51.96
N GLY A 1078 11.21 -6.25 52.10
CA GLY A 1078 11.09 -7.24 53.19
C GLY A 1078 11.44 -8.69 52.83
N LYS A 1079 11.46 -9.07 51.55
CA LYS A 1079 11.55 -10.48 51.09
C LYS A 1079 12.32 -10.60 49.76
N ALA A 1080 12.92 -11.77 49.53
CA ALA A 1080 13.55 -12.14 48.26
C ALA A 1080 13.00 -13.48 47.74
N TYR A 1081 12.85 -13.60 46.42
CA TYR A 1081 12.19 -14.73 45.76
C TYR A 1081 13.16 -15.49 44.85
N LEU A 1082 13.14 -16.82 44.91
CA LEU A 1082 13.87 -17.72 44.02
C LEU A 1082 12.87 -18.45 43.12
N ASN A 1083 12.87 -18.13 41.81
CA ASN A 1083 11.90 -18.65 40.85
C ASN A 1083 12.41 -19.96 40.19
N VAL A 1084 11.58 -21.01 40.21
CA VAL A 1084 11.97 -22.39 39.90
C VAL A 1084 10.92 -23.09 39.00
N SER A 1085 11.25 -23.28 37.72
CA SER A 1085 10.43 -24.09 36.81
C SER A 1085 10.31 -25.55 37.26
N THR A 1086 9.10 -26.12 37.08
CA THR A 1086 8.68 -27.44 37.57
C THR A 1086 9.35 -28.61 36.84
N GLU A 1087 9.65 -28.48 35.54
CA GLU A 1087 10.34 -29.52 34.76
C GLU A 1087 11.74 -29.83 35.33
N ALA A 1088 12.42 -28.79 35.84
CA ALA A 1088 13.80 -28.89 36.31
C ALA A 1088 13.93 -29.25 37.81
N ALA A 1089 12.81 -29.39 38.54
CA ALA A 1089 12.79 -29.96 39.89
C ALA A 1089 12.76 -31.50 39.89
N THR A 1090 12.44 -32.13 38.74
CA THR A 1090 12.18 -33.58 38.64
C THR A 1090 13.22 -34.37 37.83
N LYS A 1091 14.13 -33.72 37.09
CA LYS A 1091 15.21 -34.40 36.31
C LYS A 1091 16.57 -33.68 36.41
N PRO A 1092 17.71 -34.36 36.58
CA PRO A 1092 18.94 -33.70 37.06
C PRO A 1092 19.95 -33.21 35.99
N ALA A 1093 19.68 -33.36 34.68
CA ALA A 1093 20.76 -33.39 33.68
C ALA A 1093 20.89 -32.16 32.73
N ASN A 1094 19.92 -31.93 31.82
CA ASN A 1094 20.21 -31.26 30.53
C ASN A 1094 19.31 -30.05 30.18
N ALA A 1095 19.12 -29.11 31.10
CA ALA A 1095 18.46 -27.82 30.78
C ALA A 1095 19.42 -26.65 31.07
N ALA A 1096 19.55 -25.71 30.13
CA ALA A 1096 20.30 -24.48 30.34
C ALA A 1096 19.61 -23.62 31.41
N PRO A 1097 20.35 -23.01 32.36
CA PRO A 1097 19.74 -22.43 33.55
C PRO A 1097 19.23 -21.00 33.33
N THR A 1098 17.97 -20.85 32.93
CA THR A 1098 17.21 -19.61 33.20
C THR A 1098 16.66 -19.65 34.62
N ARG A 1099 17.51 -19.25 35.59
CA ARG A 1099 17.12 -19.09 37.00
C ARG A 1099 17.71 -17.78 37.55
N GLY A 1100 16.85 -16.88 38.00
CA GLY A 1100 17.24 -15.64 38.66
C GLY A 1100 16.77 -15.61 40.11
N PHE A 1101 17.52 -14.90 40.95
CA PHE A 1101 16.95 -14.34 42.18
C PHE A 1101 16.18 -13.07 41.80
N ALA A 1102 14.91 -13.01 42.16
CA ALA A 1102 14.13 -11.80 42.07
C ALA A 1102 14.25 -11.05 43.40
N PHE A 1103 15.09 -10.02 43.41
CA PHE A 1103 15.14 -9.01 44.46
C PHE A 1103 14.22 -7.86 44.06
N PRO A 1104 13.35 -7.35 44.97
CA PRO A 1104 12.54 -6.18 44.69
C PRO A 1104 13.36 -4.88 44.86
N GLY A 1105 14.27 -4.62 43.90
CA GLY A 1105 14.98 -3.35 43.75
C GLY A 1105 16.20 -3.15 44.66
N ASP A 1106 17.32 -2.78 44.04
CA ASP A 1106 18.63 -2.57 44.67
C ASP A 1106 18.72 -1.10 45.15
N ASP A 1107 19.22 -0.72 46.35
CA ASP A 1107 20.63 -0.85 46.75
C ASP A 1107 20.88 -0.84 48.30
N GLU A 1108 20.09 -1.53 49.12
CA GLU A 1108 20.48 -1.81 50.53
C GLU A 1108 20.59 -3.32 50.83
N THR A 1109 21.81 -3.87 50.73
CA THR A 1109 22.13 -5.28 50.95
C THR A 1109 22.36 -5.66 52.43
N THR A 1110 21.65 -5.02 53.36
CA THR A 1110 21.79 -5.26 54.82
C THR A 1110 20.52 -5.80 55.48
N GLY A 1111 20.14 -7.04 55.14
CA GLY A 1111 19.24 -7.84 55.99
C GLY A 1111 18.15 -8.64 55.29
N ILE A 1112 18.50 -9.63 54.47
CA ILE A 1112 17.52 -10.61 53.96
C ILE A 1112 17.00 -11.45 55.14
N GLY A 1113 15.81 -11.13 55.64
CA GLY A 1113 15.16 -11.84 56.75
C GLY A 1113 14.51 -13.17 56.34
N GLU A 1114 14.06 -13.28 55.10
CA GLU A 1114 13.32 -14.43 54.56
C GLU A 1114 13.63 -14.67 53.06
N ILE A 1115 13.78 -15.94 52.66
CA ILE A 1115 13.94 -16.38 51.26
C ILE A 1115 12.84 -17.39 50.94
N VAL A 1116 12.04 -17.10 49.91
CA VAL A 1116 10.92 -17.95 49.45
C VAL A 1116 11.26 -18.58 48.09
N ILE A 1117 10.82 -19.82 47.88
CA ILE A 1117 10.97 -20.57 46.62
C ILE A 1117 9.61 -20.62 45.94
N GLU A 1118 9.50 -20.17 44.69
CA GLU A 1118 8.26 -20.16 43.91
C GLU A 1118 8.36 -21.02 42.64
N GLY A 1119 7.23 -21.58 42.22
CA GLY A 1119 7.07 -22.33 40.97
C GLY A 1119 5.62 -22.81 40.77
N ASP A 1120 5.23 -23.07 39.52
CA ASP A 1120 3.84 -23.23 39.05
C ASP A 1120 2.99 -24.36 39.69
N ALA A 1121 3.55 -25.15 40.62
CA ALA A 1121 2.91 -26.33 41.22
C ALA A 1121 2.56 -26.18 42.71
N GLY A 1122 2.16 -24.98 43.14
CA GLY A 1122 1.53 -24.79 44.46
C GLY A 1122 2.47 -24.83 45.68
N ILE A 1123 3.77 -24.56 45.49
CA ILE A 1123 4.70 -24.30 46.59
C ILE A 1123 4.61 -22.83 46.98
N SER A 1124 3.50 -22.42 47.60
CA SER A 1124 3.31 -21.06 48.10
C SER A 1124 3.31 -21.02 49.63
N GLY A 1125 4.03 -20.05 50.20
CA GLY A 1125 3.88 -19.53 51.57
C GLY A 1125 4.27 -20.44 52.76
N THR A 1126 3.81 -21.69 52.82
CA THR A 1126 3.78 -22.49 54.06
C THR A 1126 4.43 -23.87 53.97
N ALA A 1127 4.58 -24.45 52.77
CA ALA A 1127 5.12 -25.80 52.57
C ALA A 1127 6.60 -26.00 53.01
N ASN A 1128 7.34 -24.90 53.25
CA ASN A 1128 8.72 -24.92 53.74
C ASN A 1128 8.87 -25.07 55.26
N ALA A 1129 7.76 -25.15 56.02
CA ALA A 1129 7.79 -25.29 57.49
C ALA A 1129 8.30 -26.66 57.98
N ASP A 1130 8.25 -27.69 57.13
CA ASP A 1130 8.55 -29.11 57.42
C ASP A 1130 10.02 -29.44 57.76
N GLY A 1131 10.90 -28.46 57.97
CA GLY A 1131 12.30 -28.70 58.32
C GLY A 1131 13.18 -29.23 57.18
N ARG A 1132 12.64 -29.29 55.96
CA ARG A 1132 13.33 -29.67 54.71
C ARG A 1132 14.43 -28.67 54.38
N ILE A 1133 15.49 -29.13 53.72
CA ILE A 1133 16.67 -28.34 53.36
C ILE A 1133 16.77 -28.26 51.84
N TYR A 1134 17.06 -27.08 51.32
CA TYR A 1134 17.21 -26.81 49.89
C TYR A 1134 18.57 -26.16 49.62
N ASN A 1135 19.19 -26.47 48.47
CA ASN A 1135 20.36 -25.72 48.01
C ASN A 1135 19.93 -24.40 47.32
N LEU A 1136 20.91 -23.57 46.95
CA LEU A 1136 20.66 -22.29 46.27
C LEU A 1136 20.09 -22.42 44.85
N GLN A 1137 19.96 -23.64 44.34
CA GLN A 1137 19.37 -23.98 43.05
C GLN A 1137 17.90 -24.44 43.19
N GLY A 1138 17.32 -24.37 44.40
CA GLY A 1138 15.95 -24.78 44.69
C GLY A 1138 15.75 -26.30 44.80
N GLN A 1139 16.82 -27.10 44.76
CA GLN A 1139 16.74 -28.55 44.85
C GLN A 1139 16.67 -28.98 46.32
N GLN A 1140 15.76 -29.89 46.65
CA GLN A 1140 15.69 -30.45 48.00
C GLN A 1140 16.90 -31.37 48.25
N VAL A 1141 17.63 -31.13 49.34
CA VAL A 1141 18.84 -31.87 49.72
C VAL A 1141 18.58 -32.61 51.03
N THR A 1142 18.63 -33.95 50.98
CA THR A 1142 18.43 -34.82 52.15
C THR A 1142 19.69 -35.01 52.98
N THR A 1143 20.87 -34.95 52.36
CA THR A 1143 22.19 -35.11 53.01
C THR A 1143 23.10 -33.93 52.63
N PRO A 1144 23.00 -32.78 53.30
CA PRO A 1144 23.83 -31.62 52.99
C PRO A 1144 25.29 -31.83 53.39
N VAL A 1145 26.21 -31.34 52.57
CA VAL A 1145 27.65 -31.28 52.83
C VAL A 1145 28.03 -29.87 53.32
N LYS A 1146 29.33 -29.58 53.46
CA LYS A 1146 29.78 -28.21 53.78
C LYS A 1146 29.34 -27.23 52.70
N GLY A 1147 28.51 -26.25 53.05
CA GLY A 1147 27.88 -25.37 52.07
C GLY A 1147 26.78 -24.43 52.62
N LEU A 1148 26.15 -23.71 51.70
CA LEU A 1148 25.06 -22.76 51.95
C LEU A 1148 23.72 -23.38 51.56
N TYR A 1149 22.73 -23.30 52.44
CA TYR A 1149 21.41 -23.90 52.26
C TYR A 1149 20.28 -23.00 52.75
N ILE A 1150 19.05 -23.31 52.34
CA ILE A 1150 17.80 -22.70 52.79
C ILE A 1150 17.03 -23.74 53.61
N LYS A 1151 16.56 -23.36 54.80
CA LYS A 1151 15.70 -24.18 55.67
C LYS A 1151 14.73 -23.27 56.41
N ASN A 1152 13.43 -23.61 56.40
CA ASN A 1152 12.36 -22.81 57.02
C ASN A 1152 12.45 -21.32 56.62
N ASN A 1153 12.56 -21.07 55.31
CA ASN A 1153 12.76 -19.76 54.68
C ASN A 1153 13.98 -18.94 55.14
N LYS A 1154 14.93 -19.54 55.88
CA LYS A 1154 16.15 -18.87 56.37
C LYS A 1154 17.42 -19.47 55.80
N LYS A 1155 18.43 -18.62 55.61
CA LYS A 1155 19.80 -19.02 55.23
C LYS A 1155 20.46 -19.78 56.37
N VAL A 1156 20.96 -20.98 56.08
CA VAL A 1156 21.72 -21.84 57.00
C VAL A 1156 23.07 -22.17 56.38
N ILE A 1157 24.14 -22.11 57.18
CA ILE A 1157 25.49 -22.50 56.76
C ILE A 1157 25.86 -23.79 57.49
N ILE A 1158 26.15 -24.84 56.73
CA ILE A 1158 26.65 -26.11 57.26
C ILE A 1158 28.17 -26.08 57.07
N LYS A 1159 28.90 -26.07 58.20
CA LYS A 1159 30.33 -25.74 58.28
C LYS A 1159 31.25 -26.95 58.16
#